data_AF-A0A2V9LHY9-F1
#
_entry.id   AF-A0A2V9LHY9-F1
#
_cell.length_a   1.000
_cell.length_b   1.000
_cell.length_c   1.000
_cell.angle_alpha   90.00
_cell.angle_beta   90.00
_cell.angle_gamma   90.00
#
_symmetry.space_group_name_H-M   'P 1'
#
loop_
_entity.id
_entity.type
_entity.pdbx_description
1 polymer ?
#
loop_
_entity_poly.entity_id
_entity_poly.type
_entity_poly.pdbx_seq_one_letter_code
_entity_poly.pdbx_strand_id
1 'polypeptide(L)'
;MRLFNRVTISLVVILFLVVLWDLVKPATSTLYTEAVAQYKNKNYQESLKLLLTAYQIDSNDTAIMSLIGWDELKLGDPKSAEPQFSRARTLTLPHPPVDLLVGYAYTEIELGKFPQALALLDTAHKEGAEDVDYYIALGTLHRHSGRNRDAAAAFRAAVDRERNNEVAAKNLREIFSVTGDVKNIQVEFQPIVRAQSLTYPARVRGEILELRAGGAWGPVYLTGVDLTPALPGSYPVDASTDPSDYERWLDQIGALGVNTIFVSTILPGAFYRTLAQYSKIHPGAPLHLLQGITFPDPPRDDLFNHDYYNACRKEVQDTIDVLHGEGDIPPTHTHSGGLYPDDISGWVVGLVIGKTWLSHVVTGNDQLHSDYQNWEGTYFTVPAGNATEIFLAQMLDHAAEYEEGRYNWQHPEAFATWPPLDPIRHPTESTLLEEIALRRSLGEHISAPSGPYDDDDAVSLNPLDLRPTARFPAGYFAAYAVFPSYPDFIERDPHYQAVPDAEGPNPFFAYLRDLKAHTAGIPLVITDYGVPASLGIGHFSPSGFNEGGQTEPQQGQLLARMTRNVYDAGAAGGMVFEWLDQWFRQSWIVHNFETPVDRKPLWMDFMDPAESYGLVAADPPRGGSHPLTGDPLEQGWALFYSDAKSGGGSIFQRVGDRYDPARDLKSLSLDSDEEFLYLRLAVDKLDNDNKGQPDWKHVNYLIGISTAPSLAGLTYLPFIAPVRFPMGMTYALQLAGPEASHLLIASSYNPYHVVPVEGLPYQTVLSLKHGWKPRLEDAGTFEAQISEPNRRRFGRDGKYFPPERYERGILRYGDLDPKSPDYDSLAEWHANVRTNIIDIRIPWNLLNVTDPSSLRIMMGIEKDGTVTTTETPGFVFAVFSYRPLDAAALRPIMQQGQPIADALPGLTAPTAILAAELKNTYHWKGWERPPYNLRVKDSYAVLREALSSLPRSPSPGGQEPQKKAASTPKALQKPGKRT
;
A
#
# COMPACT_ATOMS: atom_id res chain seq x y z
N MET A 1 26.49 -85.08 47.60
CA MET A 1 25.40 -84.12 47.33
C MET A 1 25.93 -83.15 46.27
N ARG A 2 25.38 -83.21 45.05
CA ARG A 2 25.98 -82.65 43.82
C ARG A 2 25.96 -81.12 43.81
N LEU A 3 27.08 -80.49 43.43
CA LEU A 3 27.18 -79.08 43.05
C LEU A 3 26.27 -78.83 41.83
N PHE A 4 25.25 -78.00 41.99
CA PHE A 4 24.50 -77.44 40.87
C PHE A 4 25.29 -76.26 40.27
N ASN A 5 25.43 -76.29 38.95
CA ASN A 5 26.29 -75.42 38.16
C ASN A 5 25.73 -73.98 38.10
N ARG A 6 26.42 -73.02 38.73
CA ARG A 6 25.99 -71.60 38.83
C ARG A 6 25.76 -70.94 37.46
N VAL A 7 26.46 -71.40 36.42
CA VAL A 7 26.33 -70.87 35.05
C VAL A 7 24.94 -71.16 34.45
N THR A 8 24.36 -72.32 34.74
CA THR A 8 23.03 -72.69 34.23
C THR A 8 21.92 -71.88 34.90
N ILE A 9 22.06 -71.54 36.18
CA ILE A 9 21.12 -70.69 36.91
C ILE A 9 21.19 -69.25 36.38
N SER A 10 22.38 -68.71 36.15
CA SER A 10 22.54 -67.37 35.57
C SER A 10 21.98 -67.28 34.15
N LEU A 11 22.18 -68.30 33.31
CA LEU A 11 21.60 -68.34 31.96
C LEU A 11 20.08 -68.44 32.00
N VAL A 12 19.49 -69.23 32.90
CA VAL A 12 18.03 -69.32 33.06
C VAL A 12 17.47 -68.01 33.61
N VAL A 13 18.15 -67.32 34.54
CA VAL A 13 17.72 -66.02 35.04
C VAL A 13 17.82 -64.94 33.96
N ILE A 14 18.88 -64.93 33.15
CA ILE A 14 18.99 -63.99 32.03
C ILE A 14 17.94 -64.30 30.97
N LEU A 15 17.73 -65.56 30.59
CA LEU A 15 16.68 -65.94 29.64
C LEU A 15 15.28 -65.61 30.19
N PHE A 16 15.05 -65.81 31.49
CA PHE A 16 13.79 -65.47 32.15
C PHE A 16 13.59 -63.96 32.24
N LEU A 17 14.65 -63.18 32.48
CA LEU A 17 14.60 -61.70 32.44
C LEU A 17 14.41 -61.16 31.02
N VAL A 18 15.00 -61.78 30.01
CA VAL A 18 14.78 -61.45 28.58
C VAL A 18 13.37 -61.81 28.15
N VAL A 19 12.85 -62.96 28.58
CA VAL A 19 11.45 -63.37 28.31
C VAL A 19 10.45 -62.53 29.13
N LEU A 20 10.79 -62.11 30.36
CA LEU A 20 9.98 -61.15 31.13
C LEU A 20 9.98 -59.78 30.46
N TRP A 21 11.11 -59.35 29.90
CA TRP A 21 11.23 -58.12 29.14
C TRP A 21 10.42 -58.17 27.83
N ASP A 22 10.41 -59.30 27.13
CA ASP A 22 9.58 -59.51 25.93
C ASP A 22 8.07 -59.64 26.25
N LEU A 23 7.69 -60.14 27.43
CA LEU A 23 6.30 -60.23 27.90
C LEU A 23 5.76 -58.91 28.47
N VAL A 24 6.65 -57.97 28.83
CA VAL A 24 6.34 -56.62 29.29
C VAL A 24 6.85 -55.63 28.24
N LYS A 25 6.33 -55.69 27.00
CA LYS A 25 6.46 -54.53 26.11
C LYS A 25 5.83 -53.34 26.82
N PRO A 26 6.58 -52.27 27.15
CA PRO A 26 5.99 -51.16 27.86
C PRO A 26 4.91 -50.54 26.96
N ALA A 27 3.73 -50.26 27.53
CA ALA A 27 2.59 -49.69 26.81
C ALA A 27 2.97 -48.38 26.07
N THR A 28 4.06 -47.74 26.49
CA THR A 28 4.70 -46.59 25.85
C THR A 28 5.22 -46.87 24.44
N SER A 29 5.73 -48.07 24.14
CA SER A 29 6.32 -48.38 22.83
C SER A 29 5.29 -48.33 21.70
N THR A 30 4.08 -48.85 21.94
CA THR A 30 2.99 -48.79 20.97
C THR A 30 2.48 -47.36 20.78
N LEU A 31 2.32 -46.60 21.87
CA LEU A 31 1.90 -45.20 21.82
C LEU A 31 2.93 -44.32 21.11
N TYR A 32 4.22 -44.53 21.38
CA TYR A 32 5.31 -43.80 20.73
C TYR A 32 5.40 -44.12 19.23
N THR A 33 5.25 -45.39 18.85
CA THR A 33 5.26 -45.78 17.43
C THR A 33 4.11 -45.14 16.65
N GLU A 34 2.90 -45.12 17.25
CA GLU A 34 1.75 -44.45 16.65
C GLU A 34 1.95 -42.94 16.60
N ALA A 35 2.48 -42.32 17.66
CA ALA A 35 2.81 -40.89 17.67
C ALA A 35 3.80 -40.53 16.57
N VAL A 36 4.88 -41.29 16.40
CA VAL A 36 5.84 -41.10 15.28
C VAL A 36 5.14 -41.19 13.92
N ALA A 37 4.17 -42.08 13.75
CA ALA A 37 3.39 -42.17 12.52
C ALA A 37 2.51 -40.92 12.30
N GLN A 38 1.83 -40.43 13.36
CA GLN A 38 1.06 -39.19 13.31
C GLN A 38 1.95 -37.98 13.02
N TYR A 39 3.12 -37.87 13.66
CA TYR A 39 4.12 -36.84 13.39
C TYR A 39 4.55 -36.82 11.93
N LYS A 40 4.90 -37.99 11.36
CA LYS A 40 5.27 -38.13 9.94
C LYS A 40 4.14 -37.75 8.98
N ASN A 41 2.89 -37.96 9.39
CA ASN A 41 1.70 -37.54 8.65
C ASN A 41 1.32 -36.07 8.89
N LYS A 42 2.14 -35.29 9.62
CA LYS A 42 1.90 -33.89 10.01
C LYS A 42 0.68 -33.68 10.91
N ASN A 43 0.21 -34.72 11.58
CA ASN A 43 -0.88 -34.66 12.55
C ASN A 43 -0.32 -34.37 13.97
N TYR A 44 0.36 -33.23 14.13
CA TYR A 44 1.13 -32.91 15.34
C TYR A 44 0.28 -32.88 16.61
N GLN A 45 -0.98 -32.44 16.55
CA GLN A 45 -1.88 -32.44 17.71
C GLN A 45 -2.21 -33.86 18.20
N GLU A 46 -2.45 -34.81 17.28
CA GLU A 46 -2.75 -36.19 17.66
C GLU A 46 -1.49 -36.93 18.12
N SER A 47 -0.34 -36.65 17.49
CA SER A 47 0.97 -37.11 17.96
C SER A 47 1.24 -36.66 19.40
N LEU A 48 1.09 -35.37 19.68
CA LEU A 48 1.30 -34.77 21.00
C LEU A 48 0.39 -35.42 22.05
N LYS A 49 -0.89 -35.65 21.74
CA LYS A 49 -1.84 -36.30 22.65
C LYS A 49 -1.43 -37.73 23.01
N LEU A 50 -0.98 -38.51 22.03
CA LEU A 50 -0.46 -39.87 22.24
C LEU A 50 0.81 -39.85 23.09
N LEU A 51 1.71 -38.89 22.86
CA LEU A 51 2.94 -38.73 23.60
C LEU A 51 2.72 -38.27 25.04
N LEU A 52 1.78 -37.36 25.29
CA LEU A 52 1.41 -36.96 26.65
C LEU A 52 0.85 -38.15 27.45
N THR A 53 0.11 -39.04 26.78
CA THR A 53 -0.35 -40.30 27.40
C THR A 53 0.83 -41.24 27.69
N ALA A 54 1.77 -41.37 26.75
CA ALA A 54 2.98 -42.18 26.94
C ALA A 54 3.89 -41.61 28.06
N TYR A 55 3.99 -40.28 28.15
CA TYR A 55 4.77 -39.55 29.15
C TYR A 55 4.24 -39.73 30.57
N GLN A 56 2.92 -39.89 30.75
CA GLN A 56 2.34 -40.24 32.04
C GLN A 56 2.73 -41.65 32.51
N ILE A 57 3.03 -42.56 31.58
CA ILE A 57 3.43 -43.93 31.86
C ILE A 57 4.94 -44.00 32.13
N ASP A 58 5.75 -43.32 31.32
CA ASP A 58 7.19 -43.19 31.53
C ASP A 58 7.66 -41.74 31.36
N SER A 59 7.70 -41.02 32.48
CA SER A 59 8.07 -39.60 32.53
C SER A 59 9.57 -39.33 32.44
N ASN A 60 10.41 -40.35 32.25
CA ASN A 60 11.86 -40.20 32.07
C ASN A 60 12.35 -40.72 30.70
N ASP A 61 11.45 -41.18 29.84
CA ASP A 61 11.79 -41.56 28.46
C ASP A 61 12.13 -40.30 27.65
N THR A 62 13.43 -40.14 27.37
CA THR A 62 13.98 -38.99 26.65
C THR A 62 13.54 -38.94 25.19
N ALA A 63 13.18 -40.07 24.57
CA ALA A 63 12.68 -40.09 23.19
C ALA A 63 11.24 -39.55 23.12
N ILE A 64 10.41 -39.88 24.11
CA ILE A 64 9.07 -39.30 24.27
C ILE A 64 9.18 -37.79 24.49
N MET A 65 10.01 -37.34 25.43
CA MET A 65 10.22 -35.89 25.68
C MET A 65 10.69 -35.14 24.44
N SER A 66 11.66 -35.70 23.70
CA SER A 66 12.19 -35.07 22.49
C SER A 66 11.10 -34.89 21.43
N LEU A 67 10.25 -35.90 21.22
CA LEU A 67 9.18 -35.83 20.23
C LEU A 67 8.03 -34.90 20.68
N ILE A 68 7.74 -34.82 21.97
CA ILE A 68 6.82 -33.79 22.52
C ILE A 68 7.34 -32.40 22.17
N GLY A 69 8.62 -32.14 22.44
CA GLY A 69 9.23 -30.84 22.13
C GLY A 69 9.16 -30.51 20.63
N TRP A 70 9.40 -31.50 19.76
CA TRP A 70 9.23 -31.32 18.31
C TRP A 70 7.79 -31.03 17.90
N ASP A 71 6.79 -31.74 18.44
CA ASP A 71 5.38 -31.48 18.18
C ASP A 71 4.98 -30.06 18.63
N GLU A 72 5.39 -29.65 19.83
CA GLU A 72 5.12 -28.31 20.37
C GLU A 72 5.75 -27.22 19.49
N LEU A 73 6.99 -27.41 19.00
CA LEU A 73 7.59 -26.51 18.01
C LEU A 73 6.80 -26.46 16.70
N LYS A 74 6.39 -27.61 16.16
CA LYS A 74 5.59 -27.65 14.92
C LYS A 74 4.20 -27.05 15.07
N LEU A 75 3.69 -26.97 16.30
CA LEU A 75 2.46 -26.28 16.67
C LEU A 75 2.68 -24.79 17.01
N GLY A 76 3.91 -24.29 16.92
CA GLY A 76 4.23 -22.88 17.18
C GLY A 76 4.32 -22.51 18.66
N ASP A 77 4.57 -23.48 19.56
CA ASP A 77 4.69 -23.27 21.00
C ASP A 77 6.10 -23.61 21.53
N PRO A 78 7.11 -22.77 21.22
CA PRO A 78 8.48 -23.00 21.70
C PRO A 78 8.61 -22.89 23.22
N LYS A 79 7.68 -22.18 23.90
CA LYS A 79 7.70 -22.05 25.37
C LYS A 79 7.36 -23.37 26.06
N SER A 80 6.44 -24.15 25.49
CA SER A 80 6.13 -25.49 26.01
C SER A 80 7.22 -26.50 25.64
N ALA A 81 7.86 -26.34 24.48
CA ALA A 81 8.94 -27.22 24.02
C ALA A 81 10.22 -27.13 24.89
N GLU A 82 10.59 -25.93 25.34
CA GLU A 82 11.82 -25.67 26.10
C GLU A 82 12.02 -26.61 27.31
N PRO A 83 11.06 -26.75 28.25
CA PRO A 83 11.24 -27.62 29.41
C PRO A 83 11.40 -29.10 29.04
N GLN A 84 10.79 -29.57 27.94
CA GLN A 84 10.90 -30.96 27.49
C GLN A 84 12.32 -31.26 27.01
N PHE A 85 12.83 -30.41 26.11
CA PHE A 85 14.19 -30.52 25.59
C PHE A 85 15.24 -30.33 26.70
N SER A 86 15.06 -29.35 27.58
CA SER A 86 15.97 -29.08 28.69
C SER A 86 16.08 -30.26 29.66
N ARG A 87 14.94 -30.87 30.02
CA ARG A 87 14.90 -32.04 30.90
C ARG A 87 15.51 -33.26 30.22
N ALA A 88 15.14 -33.53 28.96
CA ALA A 88 15.69 -34.65 28.20
C ALA A 88 17.23 -34.53 28.09
N ARG A 89 17.75 -33.33 27.78
CA ARG A 89 19.20 -33.07 27.71
C ARG A 89 19.89 -33.45 29.02
N THR A 90 19.32 -33.01 30.15
CA THR A 90 19.84 -33.29 31.49
C THR A 90 19.91 -34.79 31.79
N LEU A 91 18.91 -35.57 31.36
CA LEU A 91 18.88 -37.02 31.56
C LEU A 91 19.85 -37.79 30.67
N THR A 92 20.28 -37.19 29.55
CA THR A 92 21.19 -37.82 28.56
C THR A 92 22.65 -37.42 28.71
N LEU A 93 23.00 -36.61 29.71
CA LEU A 93 24.40 -36.23 29.96
C LEU A 93 25.27 -37.45 30.32
N PRO A 94 26.57 -37.47 29.93
CA PRO A 94 27.31 -36.39 29.27
C PRO A 94 27.18 -36.36 27.74
N HIS A 95 26.52 -37.35 27.11
CA HIS A 95 26.44 -37.52 25.65
C HIS A 95 24.98 -37.45 25.14
N PRO A 96 24.39 -36.25 25.10
CA PRO A 96 23.04 -36.05 24.59
C PRO A 96 22.94 -36.39 23.09
N PRO A 97 21.85 -37.04 22.63
CA PRO A 97 21.63 -37.29 21.20
C PRO A 97 21.62 -36.00 20.36
N VAL A 98 22.15 -36.07 19.14
CA VAL A 98 22.22 -34.92 18.22
C VAL A 98 20.83 -34.34 17.90
N ASP A 99 19.85 -35.18 17.55
CA ASP A 99 18.48 -34.73 17.23
C ASP A 99 17.84 -33.92 18.36
N LEU A 100 18.05 -34.36 19.61
CA LEU A 100 17.61 -33.66 20.80
C LEU A 100 18.26 -32.28 20.92
N LEU A 101 19.57 -32.17 20.67
CA LEU A 101 20.29 -30.90 20.73
C LEU A 101 19.86 -29.93 19.63
N VAL A 102 19.63 -30.44 18.41
CA VAL A 102 19.15 -29.64 17.27
C VAL A 102 17.73 -29.14 17.52
N GLY A 103 16.82 -30.01 17.99
CA GLY A 103 15.46 -29.60 18.37
C GLY A 103 15.46 -28.55 19.48
N TYR A 104 16.31 -28.72 20.50
CA TYR A 104 16.47 -27.72 21.55
C TYR A 104 17.04 -26.40 21.01
N ALA A 105 18.03 -26.46 20.10
CA ALA A 105 18.59 -25.26 19.50
C ALA A 105 17.52 -24.48 18.72
N TYR A 106 16.66 -25.13 17.94
CA TYR A 106 15.51 -24.47 17.29
C TYR A 106 14.58 -23.80 18.30
N THR A 107 14.26 -24.47 19.41
CA THR A 107 13.47 -23.86 20.48
C THR A 107 14.10 -22.58 21.00
N GLU A 108 15.41 -22.60 21.27
CA GLU A 108 16.12 -21.43 21.77
C GLU A 108 16.21 -20.31 20.72
N ILE A 109 16.31 -20.65 19.42
CA ILE A 109 16.25 -19.68 18.30
C ILE A 109 14.88 -18.98 18.28
N GLU A 110 13.78 -19.73 18.32
CA GLU A 110 12.41 -19.20 18.32
C GLU A 110 12.11 -18.35 19.57
N LEU A 111 12.80 -18.62 20.69
CA LEU A 111 12.72 -17.82 21.92
C LEU A 111 13.67 -16.61 21.94
N GLY A 112 14.46 -16.39 20.88
CA GLY A 112 15.45 -15.29 20.81
C GLY A 112 16.69 -15.50 21.68
N LYS A 113 16.93 -16.71 22.18
CA LYS A 113 18.05 -17.10 23.06
C LYS A 113 19.25 -17.59 22.24
N PHE A 114 19.75 -16.73 21.35
CA PHE A 114 20.80 -17.09 20.39
C PHE A 114 22.11 -17.62 21.00
N PRO A 115 22.63 -17.09 22.13
CA PRO A 115 23.83 -17.66 22.77
C PRO A 115 23.64 -19.10 23.25
N GLN A 116 22.45 -19.43 23.77
CA GLN A 116 22.08 -20.76 24.24
C GLN A 116 21.94 -21.72 23.06
N ALA A 117 21.27 -21.30 21.98
CA ALA A 117 21.17 -22.05 20.74
C ALA A 117 22.56 -22.36 20.13
N LEU A 118 23.46 -21.37 20.11
CA LEU A 118 24.82 -21.56 19.63
C LEU A 118 25.58 -22.61 20.46
N ALA A 119 25.50 -22.51 21.78
CA ALA A 119 26.14 -23.48 22.67
C ALA A 119 25.59 -24.91 22.49
N LEU A 120 24.29 -25.05 22.21
CA LEU A 120 23.66 -26.34 21.90
C LEU A 120 24.19 -26.92 20.58
N LEU A 121 24.29 -26.10 19.54
CA LEU A 121 24.84 -26.53 18.24
C LEU A 121 26.33 -26.84 18.32
N ASP A 122 27.11 -26.10 19.12
CA ASP A 122 28.51 -26.41 19.38
C ASP A 122 28.66 -27.77 20.09
N THR A 123 27.76 -28.10 21.03
CA THR A 123 27.72 -29.42 21.65
C THR A 123 27.30 -30.49 20.64
N ALA A 124 26.31 -30.21 19.78
CA ALA A 124 25.88 -31.16 18.75
C ALA A 124 27.03 -31.51 17.80
N HIS A 125 27.80 -30.50 17.38
CA HIS A 125 28.99 -30.71 16.54
C HIS A 125 30.05 -31.57 17.24
N LYS A 126 30.30 -31.36 18.55
CA LYS A 126 31.22 -32.21 19.35
C LYS A 126 30.74 -33.66 19.47
N GLU A 127 29.44 -33.89 19.49
CA GLU A 127 28.81 -35.22 19.45
C GLU A 127 28.74 -35.81 18.02
N GLY A 128 29.31 -35.11 17.02
CA GLY A 128 29.47 -35.60 15.65
C GLY A 128 28.40 -35.12 14.66
N ALA A 129 27.63 -34.07 14.97
CA ALA A 129 26.66 -33.50 14.04
C ALA A 129 27.35 -32.85 12.82
N GLU A 130 27.13 -33.42 11.63
CA GLU A 130 27.60 -32.92 10.33
C GLU A 130 26.59 -33.15 9.19
N ASP A 131 25.33 -33.46 9.54
CA ASP A 131 24.25 -33.71 8.58
C ASP A 131 23.54 -32.42 8.14
N VAL A 132 22.57 -32.56 7.24
CA VAL A 132 21.85 -31.42 6.66
C VAL A 132 21.07 -30.62 7.72
N ASP A 133 20.45 -31.30 8.69
CA ASP A 133 19.61 -30.65 9.71
C ASP A 133 20.43 -29.78 10.66
N TYR A 134 21.65 -30.21 11.01
CA TYR A 134 22.61 -29.39 11.76
C TYR A 134 22.94 -28.08 11.03
N TYR A 135 23.27 -28.15 9.74
CA TYR A 135 23.61 -26.95 8.97
C TYR A 135 22.41 -26.02 8.71
N ILE A 136 21.20 -26.55 8.58
CA ILE A 136 19.98 -25.73 8.52
C ILE A 136 19.75 -25.02 9.86
N ALA A 137 19.94 -25.71 10.98
CA ALA A 137 19.78 -25.10 12.31
C ALA A 137 20.82 -23.99 12.54
N LEU A 138 22.08 -24.24 12.16
CA LEU A 138 23.15 -23.26 12.21
C LEU A 138 22.85 -22.06 11.31
N GLY A 139 22.42 -22.30 10.06
CA GLY A 139 22.01 -21.24 9.14
C GLY A 139 20.85 -20.40 9.67
N THR A 140 19.85 -21.05 10.26
CA THR A 140 18.68 -20.39 10.88
C THR A 140 19.11 -19.53 12.07
N LEU A 141 19.96 -20.05 12.96
CA LEU A 141 20.54 -19.30 14.07
C LEU A 141 21.28 -18.05 13.57
N HIS A 142 22.16 -18.21 12.59
CA HIS A 142 22.92 -17.10 12.04
C HIS A 142 22.02 -16.05 11.41
N ARG A 143 21.00 -16.47 10.63
CA ARG A 143 20.03 -15.56 10.02
C ARG A 143 19.22 -14.78 11.06
N HIS A 144 18.67 -15.46 12.08
CA HIS A 144 17.91 -14.81 13.15
C HIS A 144 18.79 -13.92 14.05
N SER A 145 20.09 -14.18 14.13
CA SER A 145 21.06 -13.31 14.81
C SER A 145 21.65 -12.21 13.93
N GLY A 146 21.14 -12.03 12.69
CA GLY A 146 21.58 -10.97 11.78
C GLY A 146 22.94 -11.19 11.12
N ARG A 147 23.47 -12.42 11.14
CA ARG A 147 24.76 -12.80 10.55
C ARG A 147 24.53 -13.51 9.22
N ASN A 148 24.13 -12.78 8.17
CA ASN A 148 23.70 -13.43 6.93
C ASN A 148 24.86 -14.06 6.16
N ARG A 149 26.10 -13.56 6.30
CA ARG A 149 27.29 -14.20 5.71
C ARG A 149 27.51 -15.60 6.27
N ASP A 150 27.46 -15.74 7.60
CA ASP A 150 27.58 -17.04 8.28
C ASP A 150 26.39 -17.95 7.93
N ALA A 151 25.17 -17.38 7.87
CA ALA A 151 23.97 -18.10 7.51
C ALA A 151 24.06 -18.69 6.10
N ALA A 152 24.49 -17.88 5.12
CA ALA A 152 24.69 -18.32 3.75
C ALA A 152 25.74 -19.43 3.64
N ALA A 153 26.83 -19.35 4.41
CA ALA A 153 27.84 -20.41 4.46
C ALA A 153 27.24 -21.73 4.98
N ALA A 154 26.46 -21.68 6.06
CA ALA A 154 25.80 -22.84 6.63
C ALA A 154 24.73 -23.43 5.68
N PHE A 155 23.87 -22.61 5.09
CA PHE A 155 22.88 -23.10 4.13
C PHE A 155 23.51 -23.67 2.85
N ARG A 156 24.63 -23.11 2.38
CA ARG A 156 25.39 -23.68 1.26
C ARG A 156 25.96 -25.05 1.62
N ALA A 157 26.51 -25.20 2.83
CA ALA A 157 26.95 -26.50 3.34
C ALA A 157 25.81 -27.53 3.45
N ALA A 158 24.57 -27.11 3.73
CA ALA A 158 23.38 -27.96 3.70
C ALA A 158 23.02 -28.40 2.26
N VAL A 159 22.98 -27.46 1.30
CA VAL A 159 22.67 -27.74 -0.13
C VAL A 159 23.74 -28.62 -0.81
N ASP A 160 24.99 -28.54 -0.36
CA ASP A 160 26.07 -29.41 -0.86
C ASP A 160 25.92 -30.85 -0.40
N ARG A 161 25.31 -31.07 0.77
CA ARG A 161 25.01 -32.41 1.32
C ARG A 161 23.74 -33.00 0.74
N GLU A 162 22.69 -32.19 0.63
CA GLU A 162 21.40 -32.58 0.07
C GLU A 162 20.98 -31.59 -1.03
N ARG A 163 21.22 -31.98 -2.28
CA ARG A 163 21.05 -31.12 -3.45
C ARG A 163 19.66 -30.49 -3.57
N ASN A 164 18.61 -31.19 -3.15
CA ASN A 164 17.22 -30.78 -3.30
C ASN A 164 16.61 -30.30 -1.97
N ASN A 165 17.45 -29.86 -1.02
CA ASN A 165 16.95 -29.32 0.24
C ASN A 165 16.32 -27.93 0.01
N GLU A 166 15.01 -27.91 -0.14
CA GLU A 166 14.25 -26.69 -0.45
C GLU A 166 14.33 -25.63 0.66
N VAL A 167 14.50 -26.03 1.92
CA VAL A 167 14.62 -25.08 3.03
C VAL A 167 15.91 -24.28 2.91
N ALA A 168 17.05 -24.95 2.75
CA ALA A 168 18.34 -24.28 2.60
C ALA A 168 18.41 -23.49 1.29
N ALA A 169 17.88 -24.03 0.18
CA ALA A 169 17.84 -23.33 -1.10
C ALA A 169 16.96 -22.07 -1.06
N LYS A 170 15.78 -22.14 -0.41
CA LYS A 170 14.91 -20.96 -0.21
C LYS A 170 15.63 -19.88 0.59
N ASN A 171 16.24 -20.25 1.72
CA ASN A 171 16.99 -19.29 2.55
C ASN A 171 18.14 -18.62 1.78
N LEU A 172 18.89 -19.38 0.96
CA LEU A 172 19.95 -18.81 0.13
C LEU A 172 19.42 -17.83 -0.92
N ARG A 173 18.32 -18.16 -1.60
CA ARG A 173 17.69 -17.26 -2.58
C ARG A 173 17.27 -15.94 -1.95
N GLU A 174 16.67 -15.99 -0.76
CA GLU A 174 16.25 -14.81 -0.02
C GLU A 174 17.46 -13.97 0.43
N ILE A 175 18.45 -14.59 1.08
CA ILE A 175 19.65 -13.90 1.58
C ILE A 175 20.40 -13.18 0.44
N PHE A 176 20.51 -13.81 -0.73
CA PHE A 176 21.17 -13.20 -1.89
C PHE A 176 20.25 -12.37 -2.78
N SER A 177 18.92 -12.37 -2.52
CA SER A 177 17.90 -11.75 -3.38
C SER A 177 18.09 -12.12 -4.87
N VAL A 178 17.96 -13.41 -5.18
CA VAL A 178 18.15 -13.97 -6.53
C VAL A 178 17.17 -15.11 -6.80
N THR A 179 16.90 -15.34 -8.07
CA THR A 179 16.09 -16.46 -8.56
C THR A 179 16.95 -17.57 -9.18
N GLY A 180 16.39 -18.77 -9.30
CA GLY A 180 17.04 -19.91 -9.96
C GLY A 180 17.85 -20.85 -9.03
N ASP A 181 18.80 -21.58 -9.63
CA ASP A 181 19.62 -22.59 -8.95
C ASP A 181 20.71 -21.93 -8.09
N VAL A 182 20.64 -22.13 -6.79
CA VAL A 182 21.52 -21.50 -5.81
C VAL A 182 22.99 -21.92 -5.91
N LYS A 183 23.27 -23.05 -6.57
CA LYS A 183 24.65 -23.52 -6.78
C LYS A 183 25.42 -22.65 -7.77
N ASN A 184 24.71 -21.97 -8.67
CA ASN A 184 25.31 -21.09 -9.66
C ASN A 184 25.45 -19.65 -9.16
N ILE A 185 24.93 -19.34 -7.96
CA ILE A 185 25.06 -18.02 -7.36
C ILE A 185 26.49 -17.86 -6.84
N GLN A 186 27.28 -17.06 -7.57
CA GLN A 186 28.53 -16.51 -7.09
C GLN A 186 28.28 -15.08 -6.60
N VAL A 187 27.99 -14.96 -5.31
CA VAL A 187 27.97 -13.68 -4.61
C VAL A 187 29.16 -13.67 -3.68
N GLU A 188 30.16 -12.87 -4.02
CA GLU A 188 31.40 -12.72 -3.26
C GLU A 188 31.61 -11.25 -2.93
N PHE A 189 31.82 -10.98 -1.64
CA PHE A 189 32.25 -9.66 -1.17
C PHE A 189 33.68 -9.41 -1.65
N GLN A 190 33.88 -8.26 -2.28
CA GLN A 190 35.22 -7.81 -2.62
C GLN A 190 35.90 -7.25 -1.36
N PRO A 191 37.21 -7.43 -1.16
CA PRO A 191 37.88 -6.78 -0.05
C PRO A 191 37.76 -5.26 -0.15
N ILE A 192 37.47 -4.59 0.96
CA ILE A 192 37.42 -3.12 1.04
C ILE A 192 38.72 -2.51 0.52
N VAL A 193 38.61 -1.69 -0.52
CA VAL A 193 39.72 -0.88 -1.05
C VAL A 193 39.49 0.58 -0.69
N ARG A 194 40.10 1.03 0.41
CA ARG A 194 40.04 2.44 0.83
C ARG A 194 40.73 3.32 -0.22
N ALA A 195 40.04 4.36 -0.71
CA ALA A 195 40.58 5.24 -1.74
C ALA A 195 41.83 6.00 -1.23
N GLN A 196 42.83 6.22 -2.10
CA GLN A 196 44.08 6.91 -1.71
C GLN A 196 43.87 8.39 -1.38
N SER A 197 42.86 9.01 -1.98
CA SER A 197 42.42 10.38 -1.74
C SER A 197 40.92 10.40 -1.51
N LEU A 198 40.44 11.39 -0.77
CA LEU A 198 39.00 11.59 -0.55
C LEU A 198 38.28 11.63 -1.89
N THR A 199 37.27 10.76 -2.04
CA THR A 199 36.53 10.57 -3.29
C THR A 199 35.06 10.89 -3.06
N TYR A 200 34.43 11.55 -4.03
CA TYR A 200 32.99 11.83 -4.04
C TYR A 200 32.55 11.94 -5.50
N PRO A 201 31.51 11.19 -5.94
CA PRO A 201 31.05 11.17 -7.33
C PRO A 201 30.15 12.35 -7.68
N ALA A 202 29.51 12.94 -6.66
CA ALA A 202 28.67 14.11 -6.73
C ALA A 202 29.16 15.17 -5.73
N ARG A 203 28.87 16.45 -5.99
CA ARG A 203 29.10 17.54 -5.03
C ARG A 203 28.11 18.67 -5.16
N VAL A 204 28.00 19.46 -4.10
CA VAL A 204 27.30 20.75 -4.09
C VAL A 204 28.26 21.87 -4.47
N ARG A 205 27.82 22.78 -5.36
CA ARG A 205 28.54 24.00 -5.69
C ARG A 205 27.58 25.19 -5.79
N GLY A 206 27.53 25.99 -4.72
CA GLY A 206 26.50 27.02 -4.59
C GLY A 206 25.14 26.35 -4.50
N GLU A 207 24.21 26.72 -5.38
CA GLU A 207 22.84 26.20 -5.38
C GLU A 207 22.59 25.06 -6.37
N ILE A 208 23.65 24.50 -6.96
CA ILE A 208 23.54 23.39 -7.92
C ILE A 208 24.30 22.15 -7.44
N LEU A 209 23.89 21.00 -7.98
CA LEU A 209 24.64 19.75 -7.90
C LEU A 209 25.55 19.62 -9.12
N GLU A 210 26.73 19.03 -8.93
CA GLU A 210 27.65 18.65 -10.01
C GLU A 210 27.99 17.16 -9.90
N LEU A 211 28.08 16.48 -11.04
CA LEU A 211 28.58 15.11 -11.15
C LEU A 211 29.98 15.07 -11.73
N ARG A 212 30.75 14.06 -11.31
CA ARG A 212 32.08 13.80 -11.84
C ARG A 212 32.04 12.75 -12.94
N ALA A 213 32.23 13.18 -14.19
CA ALA A 213 32.29 12.30 -15.36
C ALA A 213 33.58 12.53 -16.15
N GLY A 214 34.30 11.46 -16.49
CA GLY A 214 35.55 11.57 -17.26
C GLY A 214 36.64 12.42 -16.58
N GLY A 215 36.61 12.54 -15.25
CA GLY A 215 37.54 13.36 -14.46
C GLY A 215 37.17 14.85 -14.36
N ALA A 216 36.12 15.30 -15.05
CA ALA A 216 35.63 16.68 -15.00
C ALA A 216 34.33 16.79 -14.20
N TRP A 217 34.12 17.95 -13.60
CA TRP A 217 32.85 18.31 -12.93
C TRP A 217 31.92 18.99 -13.92
N GLY A 218 30.67 18.55 -13.95
CA GLY A 218 29.61 19.17 -14.75
C GLY A 218 28.33 19.32 -13.95
N PRO A 219 27.55 20.40 -14.16
CA PRO A 219 26.27 20.59 -13.48
C PRO A 219 25.29 19.47 -13.84
N VAL A 220 24.50 19.03 -12.87
CA VAL A 220 23.41 18.08 -13.05
C VAL A 220 22.11 18.68 -12.55
N TYR A 221 21.02 18.45 -13.29
CA TYR A 221 19.66 18.62 -12.80
C TYR A 221 19.06 17.22 -12.63
N LEU A 222 18.56 16.91 -11.43
CA LEU A 222 18.00 15.59 -11.15
C LEU A 222 16.55 15.54 -11.65
N THR A 223 16.28 14.65 -12.59
CA THR A 223 14.92 14.25 -12.97
C THR A 223 14.77 12.81 -12.57
N GLY A 224 13.76 12.49 -11.77
CA GLY A 224 13.63 11.13 -11.26
C GLY A 224 12.21 10.67 -11.03
N VAL A 225 12.11 9.45 -10.51
CA VAL A 225 10.90 8.84 -9.96
C VAL A 225 11.24 8.26 -8.59
N ASP A 226 10.29 8.33 -7.66
CA ASP A 226 10.34 7.54 -6.43
C ASP A 226 10.00 6.06 -6.74
N LEU A 227 10.67 5.14 -6.05
CA LEU A 227 10.42 3.71 -6.15
C LEU A 227 10.21 3.08 -4.77
N THR A 228 8.96 2.79 -4.46
CA THR A 228 8.56 1.83 -3.42
C THR A 228 8.16 0.50 -4.08
N PRO A 229 8.95 -0.58 -3.97
CA PRO A 229 8.71 -1.82 -4.73
C PRO A 229 7.72 -2.79 -4.03
N ALA A 230 6.56 -2.30 -3.60
CA ALA A 230 5.50 -3.16 -3.07
C ALA A 230 4.54 -3.57 -4.22
N LEU A 231 4.33 -4.87 -4.38
CA LEU A 231 3.44 -5.43 -5.39
C LEU A 231 2.09 -5.79 -4.76
N PRO A 232 1.02 -6.00 -5.54
CA PRO A 232 -0.25 -6.46 -5.01
C PRO A 232 -0.08 -7.67 -4.07
N GLY A 233 -0.68 -7.58 -2.89
CA GLY A 233 -0.60 -8.56 -1.82
C GLY A 233 0.61 -8.45 -0.91
N SER A 234 1.43 -7.40 -1.03
CA SER A 234 2.63 -7.20 -0.21
C SER A 234 2.70 -5.81 0.40
N TYR A 235 3.34 -5.68 1.57
CA TYR A 235 3.77 -4.40 2.12
C TYR A 235 5.17 -4.03 1.59
N PRO A 236 5.65 -2.79 1.77
CA PRO A 236 7.01 -2.40 1.34
C PRO A 236 8.13 -3.27 1.93
N VAL A 237 7.97 -3.76 3.17
CA VAL A 237 8.94 -4.66 3.81
C VAL A 237 9.04 -6.03 3.13
N ASP A 238 8.00 -6.40 2.36
CA ASP A 238 7.90 -7.65 1.60
C ASP A 238 8.26 -7.47 0.11
N ALA A 239 9.03 -6.43 -0.20
CA ALA A 239 9.45 -6.07 -1.56
C ALA A 239 9.97 -7.27 -2.38
N SER A 240 9.74 -7.23 -3.70
CA SER A 240 10.19 -8.30 -4.59
C SER A 240 11.70 -8.52 -4.46
N THR A 241 12.10 -9.78 -4.35
CA THR A 241 13.51 -10.21 -4.37
C THR A 241 13.92 -10.75 -5.74
N ASP A 242 13.03 -10.69 -6.74
CA ASP A 242 13.29 -11.15 -8.10
C ASP A 242 14.01 -10.06 -8.91
N PRO A 243 15.25 -10.30 -9.37
CA PRO A 243 15.98 -9.33 -10.21
C PRO A 243 15.23 -8.95 -11.50
N SER A 244 14.43 -9.86 -12.07
CA SER A 244 13.74 -9.61 -13.33
C SER A 244 12.64 -8.54 -13.23
N ASP A 245 12.10 -8.31 -12.03
CA ASP A 245 11.19 -7.20 -11.78
C ASP A 245 11.91 -5.87 -11.88
N TYR A 246 13.06 -5.75 -11.19
CA TYR A 246 13.89 -4.55 -11.25
C TYR A 246 14.50 -4.33 -12.64
N GLU A 247 14.90 -5.36 -13.37
CA GLU A 247 15.43 -5.21 -14.74
C GLU A 247 14.40 -4.52 -15.63
N ARG A 248 13.16 -5.03 -15.60
CA ARG A 248 12.03 -4.46 -16.35
C ARG A 248 11.73 -3.04 -15.91
N TRP A 249 11.67 -2.76 -14.62
CA TRP A 249 11.38 -1.42 -14.10
C TRP A 249 12.47 -0.42 -14.44
N LEU A 250 13.74 -0.77 -14.24
CA LEU A 250 14.87 0.11 -14.55
C LEU A 250 14.96 0.43 -16.05
N ASP A 251 14.69 -0.54 -16.93
CA ASP A 251 14.60 -0.29 -18.37
C ASP A 251 13.48 0.69 -18.72
N GLN A 252 12.30 0.52 -18.12
CA GLN A 252 11.16 1.42 -18.33
C GLN A 252 11.39 2.81 -17.73
N ILE A 253 12.02 2.92 -16.56
CA ILE A 253 12.42 4.18 -15.93
C ILE A 253 13.47 4.88 -16.80
N GLY A 254 14.50 4.18 -17.27
CA GLY A 254 15.47 4.72 -18.22
C GLY A 254 14.83 5.24 -19.49
N ALA A 255 13.87 4.48 -20.04
CA ALA A 255 13.10 4.87 -21.23
C ALA A 255 12.15 6.07 -21.01
N LEU A 256 11.81 6.40 -19.76
CA LEU A 256 11.06 7.62 -19.40
C LEU A 256 11.90 8.88 -19.63
N GLY A 257 13.23 8.74 -19.70
CA GLY A 257 14.17 9.83 -19.93
C GLY A 257 14.63 10.53 -18.66
N VAL A 258 14.34 9.96 -17.48
CA VAL A 258 14.88 10.39 -16.19
C VAL A 258 16.33 9.93 -16.01
N ASN A 259 17.04 10.49 -15.03
CA ASN A 259 18.43 10.16 -14.73
C ASN A 259 18.65 9.70 -13.28
N THR A 260 17.64 9.77 -12.43
CA THR A 260 17.74 9.51 -10.99
C THR A 260 16.58 8.63 -10.54
N ILE A 261 16.84 7.70 -9.64
CA ILE A 261 15.84 6.97 -8.87
C ILE A 261 15.98 7.42 -7.42
N PHE A 262 14.86 7.75 -6.79
CA PHE A 262 14.81 7.96 -5.35
C PHE A 262 14.21 6.71 -4.69
N VAL A 263 14.83 6.28 -3.60
CA VAL A 263 14.32 5.21 -2.73
C VAL A 263 14.44 5.71 -1.30
N SER A 264 13.42 5.48 -0.47
CA SER A 264 13.39 6.03 0.91
C SER A 264 14.09 5.16 1.96
N THR A 265 14.36 3.90 1.64
CA THR A 265 14.92 2.87 2.54
C THR A 265 15.88 1.95 1.78
N ILE A 266 16.52 1.01 2.48
CA ILE A 266 17.29 -0.08 1.87
C ILE A 266 16.32 -1.03 1.13
N LEU A 267 16.46 -1.14 -0.19
CA LEU A 267 15.69 -2.11 -0.99
C LEU A 267 16.35 -3.50 -0.99
N PRO A 268 15.67 -4.58 -1.43
CA PRO A 268 16.31 -5.88 -1.57
C PRO A 268 17.57 -5.86 -2.44
N GLY A 269 18.54 -6.73 -2.17
CA GLY A 269 19.82 -6.78 -2.90
C GLY A 269 19.69 -6.96 -4.42
N ALA A 270 18.55 -7.49 -4.89
CA ALA A 270 18.19 -7.57 -6.30
C ALA A 270 18.16 -6.19 -6.97
N PHE A 271 17.65 -5.15 -6.30
CA PHE A 271 17.62 -3.78 -6.82
C PHE A 271 19.01 -3.24 -7.11
N TYR A 272 19.89 -3.25 -6.09
CA TYR A 272 21.25 -2.70 -6.18
C TYR A 272 22.09 -3.41 -7.24
N ARG A 273 22.00 -4.74 -7.29
CA ARG A 273 22.67 -5.55 -8.33
C ARG A 273 22.20 -5.15 -9.72
N THR A 274 20.90 -5.02 -9.89
CA THR A 274 20.33 -4.70 -11.20
C THR A 274 20.67 -3.27 -11.62
N LEU A 275 20.70 -2.32 -10.68
CA LEU A 275 21.16 -0.95 -10.94
C LEU A 275 22.64 -0.90 -11.36
N ALA A 276 23.49 -1.69 -10.70
CA ALA A 276 24.90 -1.85 -11.08
C ALA A 276 25.05 -2.42 -12.50
N GLN A 277 24.23 -3.42 -12.85
CA GLN A 277 24.21 -4.03 -14.19
C GLN A 277 23.68 -3.07 -15.25
N TYR A 278 22.58 -2.37 -14.98
CA TYR A 278 21.98 -1.38 -15.85
C TYR A 278 23.00 -0.32 -16.24
N SER A 279 23.75 0.21 -15.26
CA SER A 279 24.78 1.23 -15.50
C SER A 279 25.96 0.74 -16.33
N LYS A 280 26.32 -0.56 -16.23
CA LYS A 280 27.35 -1.18 -17.09
C LYS A 280 26.86 -1.34 -18.53
N ILE A 281 25.58 -1.63 -18.73
CA ILE A 281 24.95 -1.79 -20.06
C ILE A 281 24.72 -0.41 -20.72
N HIS A 282 24.42 0.62 -19.93
CA HIS A 282 24.07 1.97 -20.39
C HIS A 282 25.10 3.06 -19.99
N PRO A 283 26.40 2.95 -20.34
CA PRO A 283 27.43 3.86 -19.85
C PRO A 283 27.29 5.32 -20.32
N GLY A 284 26.51 5.58 -21.37
CA GLY A 284 26.23 6.94 -21.87
C GLY A 284 25.03 7.63 -21.23
N ALA A 285 24.20 6.88 -20.51
CA ALA A 285 23.00 7.36 -19.84
C ALA A 285 22.68 6.46 -18.62
N PRO A 286 23.57 6.43 -17.61
CA PRO A 286 23.31 5.64 -16.41
C PRO A 286 22.13 6.23 -15.62
N LEU A 287 21.51 5.39 -14.81
CA LEU A 287 20.59 5.82 -13.76
C LEU A 287 21.38 6.00 -12.46
N HIS A 288 21.20 7.15 -11.82
CA HIS A 288 21.78 7.48 -10.54
C HIS A 288 20.82 7.18 -9.39
N LEU A 289 21.35 7.09 -8.17
CA LEU A 289 20.58 6.81 -6.96
C LEU A 289 20.62 8.00 -6.00
N LEU A 290 19.46 8.51 -5.61
CA LEU A 290 19.28 9.30 -4.40
C LEU A 290 18.81 8.33 -3.31
N GLN A 291 19.63 8.06 -2.31
CA GLN A 291 19.35 7.04 -1.30
C GLN A 291 18.81 7.69 -0.02
N GLY A 292 17.57 7.38 0.32
CA GLY A 292 16.94 7.72 1.59
C GLY A 292 17.35 6.76 2.70
N ILE A 293 17.37 7.27 3.93
CA ILE A 293 17.66 6.53 5.16
C ILE A 293 16.52 6.82 6.15
N THR A 294 15.41 6.11 5.98
CA THR A 294 14.22 6.27 6.81
C THR A 294 14.43 5.69 8.21
N PHE A 295 14.12 6.47 9.24
CA PHE A 295 14.18 6.03 10.64
C PHE A 295 12.82 5.54 11.15
N PRO A 296 12.81 4.63 12.15
CA PRO A 296 11.61 4.31 12.93
C PRO A 296 11.00 5.54 13.62
N ASP A 297 9.78 5.38 14.11
CA ASP A 297 9.21 6.33 15.05
C ASP A 297 9.90 6.25 16.42
N PRO A 298 10.30 7.39 17.01
CA PRO A 298 10.97 7.40 18.30
C PRO A 298 10.03 7.02 19.45
N PRO A 299 10.52 6.30 20.47
CA PRO A 299 9.72 5.99 21.63
C PRO A 299 9.41 7.27 22.42
N ARG A 300 8.12 7.60 22.55
CA ARG A 300 7.64 8.79 23.29
C ARG A 300 8.25 10.10 22.78
N ASP A 301 8.40 10.22 21.46
CA ASP A 301 8.90 11.43 20.80
C ASP A 301 10.36 11.80 21.16
N ASP A 302 11.12 10.90 21.79
CA ASP A 302 12.50 11.17 22.23
C ASP A 302 13.52 10.65 21.20
N LEU A 303 14.06 11.56 20.37
CA LEU A 303 15.07 11.22 19.36
C LEU A 303 16.44 10.90 19.96
N PHE A 304 16.69 11.29 21.22
CA PHE A 304 17.91 10.99 21.96
C PHE A 304 17.76 9.79 22.91
N ASN A 305 16.64 9.07 22.82
CA ASN A 305 16.52 7.78 23.50
C ASN A 305 17.68 6.87 23.07
N HIS A 306 18.39 6.28 24.03
CA HIS A 306 19.66 5.59 23.78
C HIS A 306 19.57 4.49 22.71
N ASP A 307 18.56 3.63 22.80
CA ASP A 307 18.40 2.50 21.89
C ASP A 307 17.98 2.99 20.49
N TYR A 308 17.07 3.97 20.45
CA TYR A 308 16.61 4.59 19.20
C TYR A 308 17.74 5.33 18.47
N TYR A 309 18.49 6.17 19.17
CA TYR A 309 19.62 6.93 18.62
C TYR A 309 20.68 5.99 18.03
N ASN A 310 21.03 4.92 18.75
CA ASN A 310 21.97 3.92 18.27
C ASN A 310 21.42 3.14 17.07
N ALA A 311 20.12 2.84 17.04
CA ALA A 311 19.48 2.19 15.89
C ALA A 311 19.53 3.09 14.64
N CYS A 312 19.26 4.39 14.77
CA CYS A 312 19.37 5.35 13.66
C CYS A 312 20.80 5.43 13.13
N ARG A 313 21.81 5.49 14.02
CA ARG A 313 23.22 5.45 13.62
C ARG A 313 23.59 4.16 12.90
N LYS A 314 23.07 3.03 13.37
CA LYS A 314 23.29 1.73 12.73
C LYS A 314 22.65 1.67 11.34
N GLU A 315 21.45 2.20 11.17
CA GLU A 315 20.76 2.27 9.87
C GLU A 315 21.56 3.13 8.85
N VAL A 316 22.17 4.24 9.32
CA VAL A 316 23.09 5.05 8.51
C VAL A 316 24.31 4.23 8.07
N GLN A 317 24.96 3.52 9.00
CA GLN A 317 26.12 2.67 8.69
C GLN A 317 25.75 1.56 7.71
N ASP A 318 24.61 0.91 7.94
CA ASP A 318 24.10 -0.19 7.13
C ASP A 318 23.82 0.26 5.71
N THR A 319 23.18 1.42 5.54
CA THR A 319 22.95 1.99 4.21
C THR A 319 24.28 2.26 3.50
N ILE A 320 25.26 2.89 4.17
CA ILE A 320 26.58 3.16 3.57
C ILE A 320 27.27 1.85 3.18
N ASP A 321 27.27 0.84 4.05
CA ASP A 321 27.88 -0.46 3.75
C ASP A 321 27.17 -1.14 2.56
N VAL A 322 25.84 -1.02 2.43
CA VAL A 322 25.10 -1.49 1.24
C VAL A 322 25.58 -0.81 -0.03
N LEU A 323 25.71 0.52 -0.02
CA LEU A 323 26.13 1.30 -1.19
C LEU A 323 27.56 0.95 -1.64
N HIS A 324 28.44 0.60 -0.71
CA HIS A 324 29.84 0.21 -0.97
C HIS A 324 30.04 -1.29 -1.18
N GLY A 325 28.97 -2.08 -1.31
CA GLY A 325 29.06 -3.52 -1.58
C GLY A 325 29.57 -4.36 -0.40
N GLU A 326 29.38 -3.89 0.83
CA GLU A 326 29.79 -4.55 2.08
C GLU A 326 28.62 -4.93 2.99
N GLY A 327 27.38 -4.62 2.62
CA GLY A 327 26.21 -4.82 3.46
C GLY A 327 25.96 -6.28 3.84
N ASP A 328 25.95 -6.56 5.14
CA ASP A 328 25.36 -7.75 5.77
C ASP A 328 24.30 -7.28 6.76
N ILE A 329 23.07 -7.15 6.24
CA ILE A 329 22.03 -6.36 6.89
C ILE A 329 20.96 -7.28 7.49
N PRO A 330 20.67 -7.20 8.79
CA PRO A 330 19.53 -7.91 9.37
C PRO A 330 18.20 -7.33 8.86
N PRO A 331 17.14 -8.13 8.71
CA PRO A 331 15.81 -7.61 8.45
C PRO A 331 15.34 -6.72 9.60
N THR A 332 14.62 -5.66 9.26
CA THR A 332 13.97 -4.74 10.21
C THR A 332 12.49 -4.60 9.85
N HIS A 333 11.78 -3.68 10.50
CA HIS A 333 10.42 -3.31 10.12
C HIS A 333 10.39 -2.35 8.90
N THR A 334 11.53 -1.79 8.50
CA THR A 334 11.65 -0.85 7.36
C THR A 334 12.20 -1.51 6.10
N HIS A 335 12.88 -2.66 6.20
CA HIS A 335 13.42 -3.39 5.06
C HIS A 335 13.68 -4.88 5.37
N SER A 336 13.78 -5.70 4.32
CA SER A 336 13.92 -7.16 4.42
C SER A 336 15.34 -7.66 4.76
N GLY A 337 16.35 -6.77 4.78
CA GLY A 337 17.75 -7.15 4.96
C GLY A 337 18.30 -8.08 3.86
N GLY A 338 19.52 -8.60 4.06
CA GLY A 338 20.19 -9.51 3.12
C GLY A 338 21.69 -9.23 2.97
N LEU A 339 22.28 -9.80 1.90
CA LEU A 339 23.67 -9.57 1.50
C LEU A 339 23.76 -8.67 0.27
N TYR A 340 24.63 -7.65 0.33
CA TYR A 340 24.78 -6.60 -0.67
C TYR A 340 26.24 -6.52 -1.13
N PRO A 341 26.68 -7.36 -2.08
CA PRO A 341 28.07 -7.43 -2.53
C PRO A 341 28.40 -6.43 -3.66
N ASP A 342 27.38 -5.76 -4.22
CA ASP A 342 27.48 -4.95 -5.42
C ASP A 342 27.76 -3.49 -5.03
N ASP A 343 29.01 -3.05 -5.18
CA ASP A 343 29.39 -1.65 -4.96
C ASP A 343 28.76 -0.75 -6.03
N ILE A 344 27.86 0.13 -5.59
CA ILE A 344 27.18 1.12 -6.41
C ILE A 344 27.51 2.57 -6.02
N SER A 345 28.44 2.78 -5.09
CA SER A 345 28.79 4.10 -4.53
C SER A 345 29.06 5.13 -5.63
N GLY A 346 29.71 4.74 -6.72
CA GLY A 346 29.98 5.62 -7.87
C GLY A 346 28.74 6.17 -8.62
N TRP A 347 27.55 5.62 -8.41
CA TRP A 347 26.29 6.07 -9.02
C TRP A 347 25.35 6.80 -8.05
N VAL A 348 25.74 6.95 -6.78
CA VAL A 348 24.94 7.66 -5.77
C VAL A 348 25.13 9.17 -5.92
N VAL A 349 24.04 9.92 -6.06
CA VAL A 349 24.06 11.39 -6.17
C VAL A 349 23.93 12.09 -4.82
N GLY A 350 23.41 11.40 -3.80
CA GLY A 350 23.31 11.92 -2.45
C GLY A 350 22.56 10.98 -1.50
N LEU A 351 22.62 11.32 -0.21
CA LEU A 351 21.93 10.65 0.89
C LEU A 351 20.87 11.59 1.49
N VAL A 352 19.68 11.07 1.76
CA VAL A 352 18.58 11.81 2.42
C VAL A 352 18.26 11.12 3.74
N ILE A 353 18.62 11.76 4.86
CA ILE A 353 18.55 11.17 6.19
C ILE A 353 17.23 11.50 6.90
N GLY A 354 16.62 10.50 7.52
CA GLY A 354 15.39 10.65 8.31
C GLY A 354 14.13 10.45 7.48
N LYS A 355 13.02 10.99 7.99
CA LYS A 355 11.68 10.90 7.39
C LYS A 355 10.95 12.23 7.48
N THR A 356 9.81 12.34 6.81
CA THR A 356 8.85 13.42 7.02
C THR A 356 8.21 13.26 8.42
N TRP A 357 8.76 13.98 9.40
CA TRP A 357 8.31 13.90 10.79
C TRP A 357 6.94 14.53 10.99
N LEU A 358 6.17 13.93 11.89
CA LEU A 358 4.96 14.55 12.44
C LEU A 358 5.36 15.69 13.40
N SER A 359 4.58 16.78 13.42
CA SER A 359 4.94 17.99 14.19
C SER A 359 5.01 17.74 15.70
N HIS A 360 4.22 16.80 16.21
CA HIS A 360 4.29 16.44 17.63
C HIS A 360 5.60 15.77 18.01
N VAL A 361 6.22 15.01 17.11
CA VAL A 361 7.51 14.36 17.38
C VAL A 361 8.59 15.42 17.55
N VAL A 362 8.64 16.40 16.64
CA VAL A 362 9.58 17.53 16.71
C VAL A 362 9.36 18.33 18.00
N THR A 363 8.11 18.73 18.24
CA THR A 363 7.75 19.52 19.44
C THR A 363 8.05 18.77 20.73
N GLY A 364 7.74 17.47 20.79
CA GLY A 364 7.97 16.61 21.95
C GLY A 364 9.47 16.47 22.24
N ASN A 365 10.28 16.17 21.22
CA ASN A 365 11.72 16.08 21.34
C ASN A 365 12.36 17.40 21.81
N ASP A 366 11.99 18.52 21.19
CA ASP A 366 12.54 19.83 21.52
C ASP A 366 12.21 20.26 22.96
N GLN A 367 11.04 19.87 23.48
CA GLN A 367 10.68 20.11 24.88
C GLN A 367 11.48 19.24 25.85
N LEU A 368 11.70 17.97 25.51
CA LEU A 368 12.49 17.04 26.33
C LEU A 368 13.95 17.49 26.44
N HIS A 369 14.49 18.08 25.38
CA HIS A 369 15.91 18.44 25.24
C HIS A 369 16.12 19.94 25.00
N SER A 370 15.37 20.79 25.70
CA SER A 370 15.41 22.26 25.53
C SER A 370 16.78 22.93 25.80
N ASP A 371 17.72 22.19 26.41
CA ASP A 371 19.11 22.58 26.63
C ASP A 371 19.99 22.40 25.38
N TYR A 372 19.53 21.68 24.36
CA TYR A 372 20.21 21.44 23.10
C TYR A 372 19.90 22.60 22.15
N GLN A 373 20.78 23.62 22.14
CA GLN A 373 20.56 24.87 21.39
C GLN A 373 21.62 25.14 20.31
N ASN A 374 22.76 24.46 20.39
CA ASN A 374 23.84 24.52 19.42
C ASN A 374 24.64 23.22 19.46
N TRP A 375 25.37 22.94 18.38
CA TRP A 375 26.18 21.74 18.27
C TRP A 375 27.36 21.93 17.29
N GLU A 376 28.52 21.37 17.62
CA GLU A 376 29.73 21.42 16.78
C GLU A 376 30.25 20.00 16.51
N GLY A 377 30.06 19.51 15.30
CA GLY A 377 30.61 18.26 14.78
C GLY A 377 31.86 18.44 13.93
N THR A 378 32.30 17.35 13.31
CA THR A 378 33.50 17.37 12.44
C THR A 378 33.17 17.90 11.04
N TYR A 379 32.02 17.49 10.51
CA TYR A 379 31.50 17.74 9.17
C TYR A 379 30.31 18.70 9.17
N PHE A 380 29.52 18.74 10.25
CA PHE A 380 28.37 19.63 10.40
C PHE A 380 28.41 20.43 11.70
N THR A 381 27.79 21.61 11.68
CA THR A 381 27.59 22.46 12.86
C THR A 381 26.17 23.03 12.87
N VAL A 382 25.62 23.25 14.05
CA VAL A 382 24.36 23.96 14.29
C VAL A 382 24.68 25.12 15.22
N PRO A 383 24.95 26.33 14.68
CA PRO A 383 25.32 27.47 15.52
C PRO A 383 24.20 27.93 16.46
N ALA A 384 22.95 27.79 16.00
CA ALA A 384 21.73 28.01 16.73
C ALA A 384 20.63 27.18 16.05
N GLY A 385 19.91 26.36 16.80
CA GLY A 385 18.85 25.50 16.29
C GLY A 385 18.11 24.80 17.43
N ASN A 386 17.15 23.95 17.08
CA ASN A 386 16.41 23.13 18.03
C ASN A 386 17.05 21.74 18.25
N ALA A 387 16.56 20.98 19.23
CA ALA A 387 17.12 19.69 19.58
C ALA A 387 16.97 18.67 18.44
N THR A 388 15.89 18.76 17.67
CA THR A 388 15.61 17.89 16.51
C THR A 388 16.58 18.17 15.36
N GLU A 389 16.86 19.43 15.05
CA GLU A 389 17.88 19.85 14.09
C GLU A 389 19.29 19.39 14.52
N ILE A 390 19.59 19.44 15.81
CA ILE A 390 20.85 18.90 16.37
C ILE A 390 20.93 17.38 16.22
N PHE A 391 19.82 16.65 16.44
CA PHE A 391 19.78 15.20 16.18
C PHE A 391 20.09 14.91 14.71
N LEU A 392 19.43 15.60 13.78
CA LEU A 392 19.65 15.44 12.34
C LEU A 392 21.09 15.78 11.95
N ALA A 393 21.65 16.86 12.49
CA ALA A 393 23.04 17.24 12.27
C ALA A 393 24.02 16.16 12.76
N GLN A 394 23.73 15.52 13.90
CA GLN A 394 24.53 14.40 14.40
C GLN A 394 24.44 13.15 13.52
N MET A 395 23.28 12.88 12.89
CA MET A 395 23.15 11.76 11.96
C MET A 395 23.89 12.01 10.65
N LEU A 396 23.82 13.23 10.11
CA LEU A 396 24.59 13.67 8.94
C LEU A 396 26.09 13.60 9.20
N ASP A 397 26.56 14.15 10.33
CA ASP A 397 27.97 14.07 10.72
C ASP A 397 28.44 12.63 10.88
N HIS A 398 27.59 11.76 11.42
CA HIS A 398 27.91 10.34 11.55
C HIS A 398 28.01 9.63 10.19
N ALA A 399 27.14 9.96 9.23
CA ALA A 399 27.20 9.43 7.87
C ALA A 399 28.54 9.79 7.22
N ALA A 400 28.89 11.08 7.22
CA ALA A 400 30.15 11.58 6.70
C ALA A 400 31.38 10.98 7.42
N GLU A 401 31.33 10.86 8.75
CA GLU A 401 32.39 10.26 9.56
C GLU A 401 32.62 8.79 9.20
N TYR A 402 31.54 8.01 9.13
CA TYR A 402 31.62 6.58 8.86
C TYR A 402 32.13 6.31 7.43
N GLU A 403 31.57 7.01 6.44
CA GLU A 403 31.95 6.84 5.04
C GLU A 403 33.41 7.25 4.78
N GLU A 404 33.83 8.42 5.28
CA GLU A 404 35.23 8.87 5.14
C GLU A 404 36.19 7.93 5.91
N GLY A 405 35.82 7.52 7.12
CA GLY A 405 36.64 6.66 7.96
C GLY A 405 36.92 5.31 7.29
N ARG A 406 35.85 4.62 6.88
CA ARG A 406 35.90 3.25 6.36
C ARG A 406 36.32 3.20 4.89
N TYR A 407 35.78 4.06 4.04
CA TYR A 407 35.94 4.00 2.59
C TYR A 407 36.84 5.11 2.04
N ASN A 408 37.01 6.22 2.76
CA ASN A 408 37.60 7.48 2.27
C ASN A 408 36.76 8.13 1.16
N TRP A 409 35.44 8.02 1.32
CA TRP A 409 34.43 8.58 0.43
C TRP A 409 33.53 9.58 1.17
N GLN A 410 32.83 10.40 0.40
CA GLN A 410 31.70 11.22 0.85
C GLN A 410 30.66 11.28 -0.28
N HIS A 411 29.40 11.47 0.09
CA HIS A 411 28.32 11.86 -0.81
C HIS A 411 27.65 13.14 -0.34
N PRO A 412 27.00 13.92 -1.22
CA PRO A 412 26.15 15.02 -0.78
C PRO A 412 25.07 14.52 0.17
N GLU A 413 24.77 15.27 1.21
CA GLU A 413 23.80 14.88 2.23
C GLU A 413 22.69 15.93 2.40
N ALA A 414 21.51 15.47 2.82
CA ALA A 414 20.37 16.27 3.24
C ALA A 414 19.59 15.52 4.32
N PHE A 415 18.74 16.20 5.09
CA PHE A 415 17.69 15.53 5.86
C PHE A 415 16.34 15.64 5.14
N ALA A 416 15.48 14.63 5.31
CA ALA A 416 14.12 14.63 4.79
C ALA A 416 13.22 15.61 5.56
N THR A 417 12.49 16.46 4.84
CA THR A 417 11.44 17.32 5.43
C THR A 417 10.32 17.57 4.40
N TRP A 418 9.30 18.31 4.80
CA TRP A 418 8.05 18.53 4.07
C TRP A 418 7.36 19.80 4.58
N PRO A 419 6.37 20.36 3.84
CA PRO A 419 5.80 21.67 4.14
C PRO A 419 5.23 21.86 5.57
N PRO A 420 4.61 20.87 6.25
CA PRO A 420 4.17 21.04 7.64
C PRO A 420 5.23 21.57 8.62
N LEU A 421 6.50 21.30 8.32
CA LEU A 421 7.66 21.68 9.12
C LEU A 421 8.56 22.71 8.42
N ASP A 422 8.09 23.36 7.37
CA ASP A 422 8.88 24.39 6.71
C ASP A 422 9.08 25.63 7.64
N PRO A 423 10.10 26.47 7.37
CA PRO A 423 10.38 27.65 8.19
C PRO A 423 9.52 28.88 7.83
N ILE A 424 8.53 28.74 6.95
CA ILE A 424 7.69 29.81 6.43
C ILE A 424 6.44 29.91 7.31
N ARG A 425 6.06 31.14 7.66
CA ARG A 425 4.86 31.37 8.46
C ARG A 425 3.63 31.54 7.57
N HIS A 426 2.61 30.71 7.78
CA HIS A 426 1.39 30.67 6.99
C HIS A 426 0.20 31.25 7.77
N PRO A 427 -0.34 32.43 7.38
CA PRO A 427 -1.44 33.07 8.10
C PRO A 427 -2.78 32.31 7.96
N THR A 428 -2.95 31.51 6.91
CA THR A 428 -4.19 30.74 6.69
C THR A 428 -4.18 29.37 7.33
N GLU A 429 -3.05 28.92 7.86
CA GLU A 429 -2.95 27.70 8.66
C GLU A 429 -3.14 28.06 10.13
N SER A 430 -3.81 27.21 10.91
CA SER A 430 -3.93 27.38 12.36
C SER A 430 -3.70 26.06 13.05
N THR A 431 -3.01 26.11 14.19
CA THR A 431 -2.92 24.96 15.09
C THR A 431 -4.31 24.60 15.61
N LEU A 432 -4.52 23.34 15.99
CA LEU A 432 -5.79 22.84 16.51
C LEU A 432 -6.25 23.65 17.72
N LEU A 433 -5.33 24.05 18.60
CA LEU A 433 -5.66 24.84 19.79
C LEU A 433 -6.06 26.29 19.44
N GLU A 434 -5.39 26.92 18.47
CA GLU A 434 -5.79 28.22 17.94
C GLU A 434 -7.20 28.14 17.32
N GLU A 435 -7.45 27.11 16.50
CA GLU A 435 -8.74 26.91 15.86
C GLU A 435 -9.87 26.67 16.87
N ILE A 436 -9.63 25.85 17.90
CA ILE A 436 -10.60 25.58 18.97
C ILE A 436 -10.92 26.87 19.74
N ALA A 437 -9.92 27.69 20.03
CA ALA A 437 -10.14 28.96 20.73
C ALA A 437 -11.03 29.91 19.90
N LEU A 438 -10.76 30.01 18.59
CA LEU A 438 -11.58 30.78 17.65
C LEU A 438 -13.01 30.23 17.59
N ARG A 439 -13.18 28.93 17.41
CA ARG A 439 -14.50 28.27 17.32
C ARG A 439 -15.34 28.45 18.58
N ARG A 440 -14.75 28.32 19.76
CA ARG A 440 -15.43 28.61 21.04
C ARG A 440 -15.86 30.06 21.14
N SER A 441 -15.04 31.00 20.67
CA SER A 441 -15.41 32.43 20.66
C SER A 441 -16.63 32.72 19.78
N LEU A 442 -16.86 31.90 18.75
CA LEU A 442 -18.04 31.98 17.88
C LEU A 442 -19.29 31.32 18.48
N GLY A 443 -19.17 30.63 19.62
CA GLY A 443 -20.25 29.93 20.29
C GLY A 443 -20.30 28.42 20.03
N GLU A 444 -19.29 27.85 19.35
CA GLU A 444 -19.21 26.41 19.16
C GLU A 444 -18.93 25.66 20.47
N HIS A 445 -19.69 24.60 20.72
CA HIS A 445 -19.45 23.70 21.84
C HIS A 445 -18.49 22.59 21.42
N ILE A 446 -17.21 22.76 21.72
CA ILE A 446 -16.18 21.77 21.40
C ILE A 446 -15.17 21.59 22.55
N SER A 447 -14.84 20.34 22.83
CA SER A 447 -13.70 19.94 23.68
C SER A 447 -12.43 19.81 22.83
N ALA A 448 -11.29 20.19 23.41
CA ALA A 448 -10.02 19.82 22.81
C ALA A 448 -9.82 18.30 22.99
N PRO A 449 -9.49 17.55 21.92
CA PRO A 449 -9.13 16.15 22.06
C PRO A 449 -7.86 16.01 22.93
N SER A 450 -7.57 14.81 23.43
CA SER A 450 -6.27 14.56 24.02
C SER A 450 -5.20 14.59 22.92
N GLY A 451 -4.08 15.26 23.19
CA GLY A 451 -2.92 15.21 22.30
C GLY A 451 -2.21 13.84 22.28
N PRO A 452 -1.11 13.71 21.53
CA PRO A 452 -0.43 14.76 20.75
C PRO A 452 -1.24 15.29 19.55
N TYR A 453 -0.87 16.47 19.03
CA TYR A 453 -1.50 17.08 17.85
C TYR A 453 -0.50 17.24 16.71
N ASP A 454 -0.94 16.86 15.51
CA ASP A 454 -0.24 17.11 14.26
C ASP A 454 -0.78 18.39 13.63
N ASP A 455 -0.07 19.48 13.90
CA ASP A 455 -0.42 20.83 13.50
C ASP A 455 0.61 21.32 12.47
N ASP A 456 0.13 21.60 11.26
CA ASP A 456 0.92 22.22 10.21
C ASP A 456 1.37 23.64 10.63
N ASP A 457 2.61 24.03 10.32
CA ASP A 457 3.18 25.35 10.69
C ASP A 457 3.07 25.61 12.21
N ALA A 458 3.30 24.58 13.04
CA ALA A 458 3.43 24.73 14.50
C ALA A 458 4.88 24.79 14.99
N VAL A 459 5.77 24.11 14.27
CA VAL A 459 7.21 23.99 14.53
C VAL A 459 7.91 23.80 13.19
N SER A 460 9.19 24.17 13.11
CA SER A 460 9.94 24.14 11.86
C SER A 460 11.23 23.33 11.99
N LEU A 461 11.62 22.72 10.88
CA LEU A 461 12.95 22.17 10.66
C LEU A 461 13.56 22.93 9.49
N ASN A 462 14.54 23.78 9.76
CA ASN A 462 15.13 24.66 8.76
C ASN A 462 16.49 24.11 8.27
N PRO A 463 16.61 23.70 7.00
CA PRO A 463 17.87 23.19 6.47
C PRO A 463 19.04 24.18 6.61
N LEU A 464 18.80 25.49 6.65
CA LEU A 464 19.85 26.50 6.75
C LEU A 464 20.44 26.69 8.15
N ASP A 465 19.82 26.10 9.18
CA ASP A 465 20.35 26.13 10.55
C ASP A 465 21.53 25.15 10.71
N LEU A 466 21.65 24.17 9.82
CA LEU A 466 22.78 23.26 9.69
C LEU A 466 23.81 23.81 8.69
N ARG A 467 25.10 23.74 9.05
CA ARG A 467 26.20 24.22 8.20
C ARG A 467 27.29 23.18 8.02
N PRO A 468 27.63 22.78 6.78
CA PRO A 468 28.77 21.90 6.54
C PRO A 468 30.09 22.64 6.84
N THR A 469 31.06 21.92 7.39
CA THR A 469 32.42 22.44 7.61
C THR A 469 33.28 22.23 6.37
N ALA A 470 34.49 22.80 6.37
CA ALA A 470 35.46 22.56 5.30
C ALA A 470 35.92 21.09 5.18
N ARG A 471 35.61 20.22 6.16
CA ARG A 471 35.89 18.79 6.09
C ARG A 471 34.90 18.02 5.22
N PHE A 472 33.79 18.64 4.82
CA PHE A 472 32.75 18.00 4.01
C PHE A 472 32.63 18.61 2.60
N PRO A 473 33.63 18.44 1.73
CA PRO A 473 33.61 18.99 0.37
C PRO A 473 32.56 18.38 -0.58
N ALA A 474 31.94 17.24 -0.24
CA ALA A 474 30.79 16.73 -1.00
C ALA A 474 29.57 17.67 -0.89
N GLY A 475 29.36 18.27 0.29
CA GLY A 475 28.43 19.37 0.50
C GLY A 475 26.98 18.94 0.83
N TYR A 476 26.14 19.94 1.09
CA TYR A 476 24.83 19.76 1.72
C TYR A 476 23.71 20.45 0.93
N PHE A 477 22.53 19.85 0.87
CA PHE A 477 21.36 20.35 0.13
C PHE A 477 20.06 20.23 0.95
N ALA A 478 19.00 20.91 0.50
CA ALA A 478 17.66 20.80 1.09
C ALA A 478 16.83 19.77 0.31
N ALA A 479 16.12 18.88 1.02
CA ALA A 479 15.28 17.84 0.45
C ALA A 479 13.84 17.96 0.98
N TYR A 480 12.88 18.23 0.11
CA TYR A 480 11.46 18.38 0.47
C TYR A 480 10.55 17.47 -0.35
N ALA A 481 9.68 16.71 0.32
CA ALA A 481 8.52 16.08 -0.31
C ALA A 481 7.39 17.11 -0.38
N VAL A 482 6.94 17.50 -1.57
CA VAL A 482 5.96 18.58 -1.75
C VAL A 482 4.82 18.11 -2.67
N PHE A 483 3.63 18.00 -2.10
CA PHE A 483 2.40 17.72 -2.84
C PHE A 483 1.57 19.01 -2.97
N PRO A 484 0.83 19.19 -4.08
CA PRO A 484 0.06 20.41 -4.28
C PRO A 484 -1.18 20.53 -3.38
N SER A 485 -1.71 19.40 -2.91
CA SER A 485 -2.97 19.30 -2.17
C SER A 485 -2.81 19.33 -0.65
N TYR A 486 -1.58 19.26 -0.13
CA TYR A 486 -1.31 19.23 1.31
C TYR A 486 0.04 19.88 1.63
N PRO A 487 0.11 20.74 2.67
CA PRO A 487 -0.97 21.22 3.54
C PRO A 487 -1.90 22.23 2.88
N ASP A 488 -2.98 22.53 3.58
CA ASP A 488 -4.04 23.43 3.13
C ASP A 488 -3.53 24.85 2.81
N PHE A 489 -2.47 25.34 3.48
CA PHE A 489 -1.93 26.67 3.22
C PHE A 489 -1.39 26.87 1.81
N ILE A 490 -0.94 25.82 1.12
CA ILE A 490 -0.44 25.92 -0.26
C ILE A 490 -1.54 26.50 -1.14
N GLU A 491 -2.76 26.01 -0.96
CA GLU A 491 -3.95 26.46 -1.69
C GLU A 491 -4.61 27.68 -1.04
N ARG A 492 -4.55 27.85 0.28
CA ARG A 492 -5.35 28.87 0.98
C ARG A 492 -4.68 30.23 1.09
N ASP A 493 -3.35 30.27 1.12
CA ASP A 493 -2.60 31.50 1.24
C ASP A 493 -2.82 32.39 -0.01
N PRO A 494 -3.35 33.62 0.16
CA PRO A 494 -3.71 34.46 -0.99
C PRO A 494 -2.53 34.83 -1.90
N HIS A 495 -1.30 34.88 -1.38
CA HIS A 495 -0.13 35.21 -2.20
C HIS A 495 0.27 34.07 -3.13
N TYR A 496 0.05 32.80 -2.74
CA TYR A 496 0.31 31.67 -3.62
C TYR A 496 -0.68 31.62 -4.78
N GLN A 497 -1.96 31.87 -4.51
CA GLN A 497 -3.00 31.96 -5.54
C GLN A 497 -2.77 33.09 -6.56
N ALA A 498 -1.99 34.11 -6.20
CA ALA A 498 -1.72 35.27 -7.06
C ALA A 498 -0.59 35.03 -8.08
N VAL A 499 0.15 33.92 -8.00
CA VAL A 499 1.28 33.63 -8.88
C VAL A 499 0.87 32.59 -9.93
N PRO A 500 0.83 32.98 -11.23
CA PRO A 500 0.58 32.03 -12.31
C PRO A 500 1.89 31.44 -12.85
N ASP A 501 1.76 30.28 -13.50
CA ASP A 501 2.74 29.79 -14.46
C ASP A 501 2.28 30.09 -15.91
N ALA A 502 2.84 29.40 -16.90
CA ALA A 502 2.46 29.58 -18.30
C ALA A 502 1.04 29.09 -18.64
N GLU A 503 0.42 28.27 -17.78
CA GLU A 503 -0.85 27.59 -18.02
C GLU A 503 -2.01 28.15 -17.17
N GLY A 504 -1.72 28.95 -16.13
CA GLY A 504 -2.73 29.63 -15.31
C GLY A 504 -2.28 29.81 -13.86
N PRO A 505 -3.22 30.11 -12.93
CA PRO A 505 -2.94 30.09 -11.49
C PRO A 505 -2.25 28.78 -11.08
N ASN A 506 -1.23 28.90 -10.23
CA ASN A 506 -0.45 27.75 -9.79
C ASN A 506 0.14 27.98 -8.38
N PRO A 507 -0.64 27.72 -7.32
CA PRO A 507 -0.18 27.85 -5.93
C PRO A 507 1.00 26.95 -5.60
N PHE A 508 1.05 25.73 -6.18
CA PHE A 508 2.19 24.83 -6.04
C PHE A 508 3.48 25.49 -6.55
N PHE A 509 3.47 26.07 -7.75
CA PHE A 509 4.63 26.80 -8.27
C PHE A 509 5.00 28.01 -7.41
N ALA A 510 4.01 28.73 -6.89
CA ALA A 510 4.22 29.87 -6.01
C ALA A 510 4.94 29.47 -4.71
N TYR A 511 4.47 28.39 -4.07
CA TYR A 511 5.08 27.82 -2.88
C TYR A 511 6.50 27.34 -3.17
N LEU A 512 6.75 26.62 -4.27
CA LEU A 512 8.10 26.19 -4.65
C LEU A 512 9.08 27.35 -4.80
N ARG A 513 8.64 28.50 -5.32
CA ARG A 513 9.47 29.70 -5.42
C ARG A 513 9.78 30.30 -4.05
N ASP A 514 8.81 30.30 -3.15
CA ASP A 514 8.99 30.81 -1.79
C ASP A 514 9.94 29.89 -1.00
N LEU A 515 9.74 28.57 -1.10
CA LEU A 515 10.63 27.56 -0.54
C LEU A 515 12.04 27.67 -1.12
N LYS A 516 12.19 27.91 -2.43
CA LYS A 516 13.50 28.12 -3.05
C LYS A 516 14.18 29.40 -2.53
N ALA A 517 13.43 30.46 -2.27
CA ALA A 517 13.95 31.67 -1.65
C ALA A 517 14.41 31.43 -0.21
N HIS A 518 13.67 30.62 0.56
CA HIS A 518 14.02 30.25 1.94
C HIS A 518 15.19 29.25 2.04
N THR A 519 15.55 28.60 0.93
CA THR A 519 16.70 27.68 0.84
C THR A 519 17.88 28.29 0.05
N ALA A 520 17.90 29.62 -0.11
CA ALA A 520 18.96 30.31 -0.81
C ALA A 520 20.35 30.02 -0.19
N GLY A 521 21.34 29.74 -1.03
CA GLY A 521 22.69 29.35 -0.65
C GLY A 521 22.99 27.85 -0.76
N ILE A 522 21.97 26.98 -0.81
CA ILE A 522 22.12 25.54 -1.05
C ILE A 522 21.16 25.07 -2.16
N PRO A 523 21.42 23.89 -2.78
CA PRO A 523 20.49 23.30 -3.73
C PRO A 523 19.19 22.89 -3.03
N LEU A 524 18.06 23.03 -3.72
CA LEU A 524 16.76 22.49 -3.31
C LEU A 524 16.41 21.31 -4.20
N VAL A 525 16.19 20.14 -3.64
CA VAL A 525 15.71 18.96 -4.36
C VAL A 525 14.30 18.64 -3.85
N ILE A 526 13.35 18.55 -4.79
CA ILE A 526 12.01 18.08 -4.48
C ILE A 526 12.03 16.55 -4.57
N THR A 527 12.00 15.86 -3.44
CA THR A 527 12.11 14.39 -3.42
C THR A 527 10.85 13.73 -3.97
N ASP A 528 9.70 14.38 -3.80
CA ASP A 528 8.40 13.82 -4.17
C ASP A 528 7.47 14.94 -4.61
N TYR A 529 6.80 14.74 -5.75
CA TYR A 529 5.60 15.48 -6.16
C TYR A 529 4.74 14.60 -7.06
N GLY A 530 3.42 14.76 -6.98
CA GLY A 530 2.51 13.98 -7.81
C GLY A 530 1.04 14.27 -7.56
N VAL A 531 0.20 13.65 -8.38
CA VAL A 531 -1.25 13.57 -8.24
C VAL A 531 -1.71 12.15 -8.62
N PRO A 532 -2.75 11.60 -7.98
CA PRO A 532 -3.23 10.26 -8.30
C PRO A 532 -4.29 10.23 -9.41
N ALA A 533 -4.39 9.09 -10.09
CA ALA A 533 -5.39 8.79 -11.11
C ALA A 533 -6.50 7.87 -10.58
N SER A 534 -7.19 8.31 -9.52
CA SER A 534 -8.28 7.59 -8.84
C SER A 534 -9.66 8.15 -9.20
N LEU A 535 -10.73 7.39 -8.94
CA LEU A 535 -12.10 7.90 -8.99
C LEU A 535 -12.44 8.75 -7.76
N GLY A 536 -11.98 8.32 -6.58
CA GLY A 536 -12.14 9.08 -5.35
C GLY A 536 -11.22 10.30 -5.28
N ILE A 537 -11.72 11.36 -4.63
CA ILE A 537 -11.01 12.61 -4.39
C ILE A 537 -10.73 12.75 -2.89
N GLY A 538 -9.44 12.84 -2.55
CA GLY A 538 -8.86 13.03 -1.21
C GLY A 538 -8.85 14.48 -0.75
N HIS A 539 -8.71 15.40 -1.72
CA HIS A 539 -8.63 16.84 -1.49
C HIS A 539 -8.90 17.61 -2.78
N PHE A 540 -9.71 18.66 -2.69
CA PHE A 540 -9.97 19.60 -3.79
C PHE A 540 -8.97 20.75 -3.81
N SER A 541 -8.43 21.02 -5.00
CA SER A 541 -7.65 22.20 -5.33
C SER A 541 -8.43 23.07 -6.33
N PRO A 542 -8.71 24.35 -6.01
CA PRO A 542 -9.31 25.29 -6.94
C PRO A 542 -8.51 25.48 -8.24
N SER A 543 -7.21 25.19 -8.21
CA SER A 543 -6.29 25.30 -9.36
C SER A 543 -6.23 24.02 -10.22
N GLY A 544 -7.01 22.99 -9.87
CA GLY A 544 -7.13 21.74 -10.62
C GLY A 544 -6.14 20.65 -10.19
N PHE A 545 -5.34 20.87 -9.14
CA PHE A 545 -4.41 19.88 -8.59
C PHE A 545 -5.07 18.99 -7.53
N ASN A 546 -6.28 18.51 -7.81
CA ASN A 546 -7.01 17.65 -6.88
C ASN A 546 -6.21 16.40 -6.57
N GLU A 547 -6.24 15.95 -5.32
CA GLU A 547 -5.77 14.63 -4.93
C GLU A 547 -6.79 13.59 -5.39
N GLY A 548 -6.69 13.18 -6.65
CA GLY A 548 -7.58 12.21 -7.28
C GLY A 548 -8.67 12.85 -8.14
N GLY A 549 -9.55 12.01 -8.69
CA GLY A 549 -10.62 12.43 -9.61
C GLY A 549 -10.13 12.75 -11.02
N GLN A 550 -8.94 12.28 -11.40
CA GLN A 550 -8.31 12.55 -12.68
C GLN A 550 -8.09 11.27 -13.47
N THR A 551 -8.31 11.32 -14.78
CA THR A 551 -7.96 10.22 -15.70
C THR A 551 -6.44 10.07 -15.83
N GLU A 552 -5.96 8.91 -16.28
CA GLU A 552 -4.52 8.68 -16.50
C GLU A 552 -3.90 9.75 -17.45
N PRO A 553 -4.54 10.15 -18.57
CA PRO A 553 -4.02 11.25 -19.39
C PRO A 553 -3.98 12.60 -18.67
N GLN A 554 -4.96 12.91 -17.81
CA GLN A 554 -4.99 14.15 -17.02
C GLN A 554 -3.90 14.15 -15.95
N GLN A 555 -3.68 13.03 -15.28
CA GLN A 555 -2.55 12.83 -14.37
C GLN A 555 -1.23 13.15 -15.08
N GLY A 556 -1.01 12.58 -16.28
CA GLY A 556 0.18 12.86 -17.07
C GLY A 556 0.36 14.35 -17.43
N GLN A 557 -0.73 15.06 -17.73
CA GLN A 557 -0.69 16.51 -18.01
C GLN A 557 -0.29 17.32 -16.79
N LEU A 558 -0.84 17.00 -15.61
CA LEU A 558 -0.49 17.68 -14.37
C LEU A 558 0.93 17.36 -13.91
N LEU A 559 1.36 16.09 -14.01
CA LEU A 559 2.75 15.71 -13.73
C LEU A 559 3.71 16.48 -14.63
N ALA A 560 3.43 16.54 -15.93
CA ALA A 560 4.21 17.33 -16.88
C ALA A 560 4.29 18.82 -16.50
N ARG A 561 3.18 19.41 -16.03
CA ARG A 561 3.14 20.81 -15.54
C ARG A 561 3.99 20.97 -14.29
N MET A 562 3.84 20.10 -13.29
CA MET A 562 4.62 20.12 -12.05
C MET A 562 6.12 19.95 -12.31
N THR A 563 6.52 19.01 -13.18
CA THR A 563 7.92 18.82 -13.56
C THR A 563 8.55 20.11 -14.10
N ARG A 564 7.80 20.85 -14.93
CA ARG A 564 8.24 22.18 -15.40
C ARG A 564 8.28 23.20 -14.26
N ASN A 565 7.29 23.21 -13.37
CA ASN A 565 7.24 24.13 -12.24
C ASN A 565 8.42 23.95 -11.28
N VAL A 566 8.80 22.70 -10.96
CA VAL A 566 9.97 22.41 -10.13
C VAL A 566 11.24 22.96 -10.77
N TYR A 567 11.41 22.74 -12.09
CA TYR A 567 12.53 23.27 -12.85
C TYR A 567 12.54 24.82 -12.86
N ASP A 568 11.41 25.44 -13.20
CA ASP A 568 11.26 26.89 -13.34
C ASP A 568 11.37 27.62 -11.99
N ALA A 569 11.05 26.94 -10.88
CA ALA A 569 11.23 27.47 -9.53
C ALA A 569 12.72 27.62 -9.15
N GLY A 570 13.62 26.97 -9.91
CA GLY A 570 15.06 26.99 -9.66
C GLY A 570 15.53 25.90 -8.71
N ALA A 571 14.76 24.81 -8.54
CA ALA A 571 15.23 23.62 -7.85
C ALA A 571 16.41 22.98 -8.61
N ALA A 572 17.21 22.19 -7.90
CA ALA A 572 18.27 21.36 -8.45
C ALA A 572 17.77 20.00 -8.96
N GLY A 573 16.53 19.65 -8.66
CA GLY A 573 15.88 18.46 -9.19
C GLY A 573 14.51 18.16 -8.60
N GLY A 574 13.82 17.20 -9.19
CA GLY A 574 12.49 16.76 -8.78
C GLY A 574 12.21 15.31 -9.15
N MET A 575 11.60 14.54 -8.23
CA MET A 575 11.19 13.16 -8.48
C MET A 575 9.67 13.02 -8.47
N VAL A 576 9.15 12.37 -9.51
CA VAL A 576 7.72 12.07 -9.61
C VAL A 576 7.40 10.95 -8.63
N PHE A 577 6.41 11.20 -7.78
CA PHE A 577 5.83 10.22 -6.87
C PHE A 577 4.60 9.60 -7.54
N GLU A 578 4.63 8.32 -7.93
CA GLU A 578 5.72 7.34 -7.80
C GLU A 578 5.74 6.33 -8.96
N TRP A 579 6.63 5.33 -8.94
CA TRP A 579 6.74 4.36 -10.02
C TRP A 579 5.55 3.39 -10.13
N LEU A 580 5.15 2.75 -9.02
CA LEU A 580 4.07 1.76 -8.96
C LEU A 580 2.85 2.30 -8.22
N ASP A 581 1.64 1.88 -8.60
CA ASP A 581 0.48 1.98 -7.73
C ASP A 581 0.66 1.10 -6.49
N GLN A 582 0.23 1.60 -5.33
CA GLN A 582 0.53 1.00 -4.02
C GLN A 582 -0.74 0.57 -3.29
N TRP A 583 -1.18 -0.67 -3.52
CA TRP A 583 -2.41 -1.24 -2.95
C TRP A 583 -2.45 -1.26 -1.41
N PHE A 584 -1.29 -1.13 -0.74
CA PHE A 584 -1.22 -1.11 0.72
C PHE A 584 -1.51 0.28 1.32
N ARG A 585 -1.41 1.36 0.54
CA ARG A 585 -1.60 2.72 1.04
C ARG A 585 -3.07 2.95 1.36
N GLN A 586 -3.31 3.86 2.30
CA GLN A 586 -4.65 4.23 2.73
C GLN A 586 -4.74 5.74 2.93
N SER A 587 -5.74 6.38 2.34
CA SER A 587 -6.08 7.77 2.65
C SER A 587 -7.02 7.86 3.84
N TRP A 588 -7.00 9.01 4.50
CA TRP A 588 -7.83 9.28 5.67
C TRP A 588 -9.34 9.24 5.36
N ILE A 589 -9.76 9.33 4.09
CA ILE A 589 -11.18 9.30 3.69
C ILE A 589 -11.77 7.89 3.77
N VAL A 590 -10.99 6.86 3.45
CA VAL A 590 -11.51 5.49 3.32
C VAL A 590 -10.91 4.48 4.31
N HIS A 591 -9.76 4.77 4.95
CA HIS A 591 -9.06 3.80 5.82
C HIS A 591 -9.94 3.09 6.86
N ASN A 592 -10.93 3.78 7.45
CA ASN A 592 -11.85 3.20 8.43
C ASN A 592 -12.71 2.07 7.85
N PHE A 593 -12.92 2.04 6.53
CA PHE A 593 -13.74 1.07 5.82
C PHE A 593 -12.92 -0.05 5.19
N GLU A 594 -11.60 -0.02 5.29
CA GLU A 594 -10.72 -1.03 4.73
C GLU A 594 -10.24 -1.94 5.85
N THR A 595 -11.11 -2.87 6.23
CA THR A 595 -10.98 -3.66 7.46
C THR A 595 -11.26 -5.14 7.17
N PRO A 596 -10.36 -6.05 7.60
CA PRO A 596 -9.26 -5.81 8.54
C PRO A 596 -7.97 -5.28 7.88
N VAL A 597 -7.23 -4.43 8.60
CA VAL A 597 -6.10 -3.64 8.08
C VAL A 597 -4.97 -4.50 7.52
N ASP A 598 -4.72 -5.68 8.12
CA ASP A 598 -3.69 -6.63 7.71
C ASP A 598 -3.93 -7.25 6.32
N ARG A 599 -5.15 -7.11 5.78
CA ARG A 599 -5.53 -7.62 4.46
C ARG A 599 -5.57 -6.53 3.39
N LYS A 600 -5.32 -5.26 3.76
CA LYS A 600 -5.41 -4.11 2.83
C LYS A 600 -4.68 -4.32 1.50
N PRO A 601 -3.45 -4.87 1.44
CA PRO A 601 -2.73 -5.03 0.17
C PRO A 601 -3.38 -6.04 -0.79
N LEU A 602 -4.41 -6.78 -0.38
CA LEU A 602 -5.02 -7.84 -1.20
C LEU A 602 -5.95 -7.29 -2.28
N TRP A 603 -6.37 -6.03 -2.26
CA TRP A 603 -7.26 -5.46 -3.28
C TRP A 603 -6.91 -3.98 -3.47
N MET A 604 -7.33 -3.42 -4.61
CA MET A 604 -7.19 -2.00 -4.87
C MET A 604 -8.52 -1.29 -4.66
N ASP A 605 -8.53 -0.23 -3.85
CA ASP A 605 -9.70 0.63 -3.70
C ASP A 605 -9.57 1.81 -4.66
N PHE A 606 -10.31 1.77 -5.76
CA PHE A 606 -10.30 2.84 -6.75
C PHE A 606 -10.91 4.17 -6.22
N MET A 607 -11.56 4.13 -5.05
CA MET A 607 -11.99 5.31 -4.30
C MET A 607 -10.90 5.88 -3.39
N ASP A 608 -9.78 5.18 -3.21
CA ASP A 608 -8.63 5.66 -2.46
C ASP A 608 -7.60 6.33 -3.39
N PRO A 609 -7.45 7.67 -3.34
CA PRO A 609 -6.39 8.33 -4.08
C PRO A 609 -4.97 7.91 -3.67
N ALA A 610 -4.75 7.47 -2.43
CA ALA A 610 -3.43 7.12 -1.94
C ALA A 610 -2.80 5.94 -2.71
N GLU A 611 -3.62 5.07 -3.30
CA GLU A 611 -3.15 3.89 -4.02
C GLU A 611 -2.74 4.16 -5.47
N SER A 612 -3.16 5.29 -6.05
CA SER A 612 -3.21 5.49 -7.51
C SER A 612 -2.21 6.52 -8.05
N TYR A 613 -1.12 6.79 -7.33
CA TYR A 613 -0.07 7.75 -7.73
C TYR A 613 0.87 7.22 -8.82
N GLY A 614 0.97 5.90 -8.97
CA GLY A 614 1.96 5.24 -9.82
C GLY A 614 1.85 5.58 -11.30
N LEU A 615 2.99 5.54 -11.99
CA LEU A 615 3.07 5.51 -13.46
C LEU A 615 2.82 4.11 -14.04
N VAL A 616 2.85 3.08 -13.19
CA VAL A 616 2.55 1.68 -13.52
C VAL A 616 1.42 1.19 -12.62
N ALA A 617 0.33 0.76 -13.24
CA ALA A 617 -0.79 0.09 -12.57
C ALA A 617 -0.54 -1.41 -12.48
N ALA A 618 -1.15 -2.05 -11.48
CA ALA A 618 -1.19 -3.50 -11.35
C ALA A 618 -2.61 -4.01 -11.59
N ASP A 619 -3.03 -4.10 -12.85
CA ASP A 619 -4.41 -4.47 -13.19
C ASP A 619 -4.68 -5.98 -12.95
N PRO A 620 -5.91 -6.39 -12.63
CA PRO A 620 -6.29 -7.80 -12.54
C PRO A 620 -5.98 -8.64 -13.80
N PRO A 621 -5.74 -9.96 -13.68
CA PRO A 621 -5.14 -10.77 -14.74
C PRO A 621 -6.07 -11.18 -15.88
N ARG A 622 -7.39 -11.03 -15.72
CA ARG A 622 -8.39 -11.45 -16.72
C ARG A 622 -8.38 -10.51 -17.93
N GLY A 623 -7.29 -10.49 -18.70
CA GLY A 623 -7.19 -9.76 -19.96
C GLY A 623 -7.31 -8.24 -19.86
N GLY A 624 -7.02 -7.66 -18.68
CA GLY A 624 -7.39 -6.29 -18.31
C GLY A 624 -8.86 -6.25 -17.95
N SER A 625 -9.21 -5.57 -16.86
CA SER A 625 -10.58 -5.21 -16.45
C SER A 625 -11.59 -5.17 -17.59
N HIS A 626 -12.83 -5.62 -17.34
CA HIS A 626 -13.89 -5.58 -18.36
C HIS A 626 -13.91 -4.20 -19.03
N PRO A 627 -13.61 -4.08 -20.34
CA PRO A 627 -13.27 -2.80 -20.94
C PRO A 627 -14.50 -1.93 -21.20
N LEU A 628 -15.66 -2.37 -20.71
CA LEU A 628 -16.98 -1.75 -20.86
C LEU A 628 -17.37 -1.56 -22.33
N THR A 629 -16.87 -2.39 -23.24
CA THR A 629 -17.14 -2.24 -24.68
C THR A 629 -18.50 -2.81 -25.09
N GLY A 630 -19.18 -3.55 -24.22
CA GLY A 630 -20.42 -4.26 -24.55
C GLY A 630 -20.22 -5.37 -25.58
N ASP A 631 -19.04 -5.99 -25.66
CA ASP A 631 -18.81 -7.14 -26.55
C ASP A 631 -19.47 -8.41 -25.99
N PRO A 632 -20.50 -8.98 -26.66
CA PRO A 632 -21.16 -10.19 -26.21
C PRO A 632 -20.27 -11.44 -26.22
N LEU A 633 -19.11 -11.40 -26.88
CA LEU A 633 -18.14 -12.51 -26.94
C LEU A 633 -17.10 -12.47 -25.81
N GLU A 634 -17.11 -11.41 -25.01
CA GLU A 634 -16.23 -11.27 -23.87
C GLU A 634 -16.46 -12.38 -22.83
N GLN A 635 -15.37 -12.96 -22.31
CA GLN A 635 -15.40 -14.03 -21.32
C GLN A 635 -15.46 -13.48 -19.90
N GLY A 636 -15.67 -14.36 -18.90
CA GLY A 636 -15.70 -13.98 -17.47
C GLY A 636 -17.12 -13.80 -16.92
N TRP A 637 -18.03 -13.27 -17.72
CA TRP A 637 -19.42 -13.01 -17.32
C TRP A 637 -20.21 -14.27 -16.94
N ALA A 638 -20.70 -14.31 -15.69
CA ALA A 638 -21.64 -15.32 -15.22
C ALA A 638 -23.09 -14.85 -15.44
N LEU A 639 -23.87 -15.63 -16.19
CA LEU A 639 -25.30 -15.35 -16.40
C LEU A 639 -26.07 -15.52 -15.08
N PHE A 640 -26.60 -14.42 -14.54
CA PHE A 640 -27.33 -14.43 -13.26
C PHE A 640 -28.84 -14.54 -13.47
N TYR A 641 -29.40 -13.75 -14.39
CA TYR A 641 -30.78 -13.86 -14.84
C TYR A 641 -30.85 -13.87 -16.37
N SER A 642 -31.82 -14.61 -16.93
CA SER A 642 -32.14 -14.63 -18.36
C SER A 642 -33.63 -14.40 -18.61
N ASP A 643 -34.00 -14.15 -19.87
CA ASP A 643 -35.38 -13.86 -20.30
C ASP A 643 -36.37 -15.01 -20.05
N ALA A 644 -35.86 -16.18 -19.66
CA ALA A 644 -36.61 -17.31 -19.12
C ALA A 644 -37.15 -17.02 -17.71
N LYS A 645 -37.80 -15.86 -17.55
CA LYS A 645 -38.63 -15.50 -16.40
C LYS A 645 -39.60 -16.65 -16.19
N SER A 646 -39.71 -17.14 -14.96
CA SER A 646 -40.51 -18.31 -14.58
C SER A 646 -41.99 -18.10 -14.95
N GLY A 647 -42.37 -18.43 -16.19
CA GLY A 647 -43.68 -18.09 -16.76
C GLY A 647 -43.75 -17.97 -18.29
N GLY A 648 -42.62 -17.81 -19.00
CA GLY A 648 -42.57 -17.78 -20.47
C GLY A 648 -43.19 -16.53 -21.11
N GLY A 649 -42.38 -15.50 -21.38
CA GLY A 649 -42.69 -14.44 -22.34
C GLY A 649 -42.23 -13.02 -21.99
N SER A 650 -42.08 -12.23 -23.07
CA SER A 650 -41.84 -10.78 -23.27
C SER A 650 -42.16 -9.81 -22.12
N ILE A 651 -41.53 -8.61 -22.14
CA ILE A 651 -41.88 -7.37 -21.39
C ILE A 651 -43.20 -7.44 -20.59
N PHE A 652 -43.09 -7.39 -19.25
CA PHE A 652 -44.22 -7.59 -18.33
C PHE A 652 -45.43 -6.68 -18.63
N GLN A 653 -45.18 -5.38 -18.80
CA GLN A 653 -46.20 -4.39 -19.11
C GLN A 653 -45.74 -3.50 -20.26
N ARG A 654 -46.27 -3.77 -21.47
CA ARG A 654 -46.06 -2.90 -22.63
C ARG A 654 -46.66 -1.51 -22.40
N VAL A 655 -45.88 -0.48 -22.67
CA VAL A 655 -46.39 0.90 -22.74
C VAL A 655 -47.08 1.13 -24.09
N GLY A 656 -46.71 0.36 -25.13
CA GLY A 656 -47.31 0.44 -26.46
C GLY A 656 -46.71 1.55 -27.34
N ASP A 657 -45.49 1.99 -27.02
CA ASP A 657 -44.73 2.93 -27.85
C ASP A 657 -43.51 2.25 -28.48
N ARG A 658 -42.80 2.98 -29.36
CA ARG A 658 -41.64 2.44 -30.10
C ARG A 658 -40.44 2.08 -29.22
N TYR A 659 -40.46 2.42 -27.94
CA TYR A 659 -39.36 2.21 -26.98
C TYR A 659 -39.56 0.97 -26.11
N ASP A 660 -40.66 0.22 -26.29
CA ASP A 660 -40.85 -1.06 -25.62
C ASP A 660 -39.66 -2.04 -25.79
N PRO A 661 -38.99 -2.15 -26.96
CA PRO A 661 -37.81 -3.00 -27.09
C PRO A 661 -36.63 -2.60 -26.20
N ALA A 662 -36.38 -1.31 -25.98
CA ALA A 662 -35.34 -0.88 -25.02
C ALA A 662 -35.74 -1.21 -23.57
N ARG A 663 -37.04 -1.32 -23.28
CA ARG A 663 -37.54 -1.72 -21.96
C ARG A 663 -37.64 -3.23 -21.77
N ASP A 664 -37.51 -4.03 -22.82
CA ASP A 664 -37.55 -5.48 -22.75
C ASP A 664 -36.20 -6.03 -22.28
N LEU A 665 -36.11 -6.41 -21.00
CA LEU A 665 -34.89 -6.86 -20.35
C LEU A 665 -34.60 -8.32 -20.75
N LYS A 666 -33.39 -8.60 -21.24
CA LYS A 666 -32.98 -9.93 -21.73
C LYS A 666 -32.16 -10.71 -20.73
N SER A 667 -31.16 -10.08 -20.13
CA SER A 667 -30.33 -10.77 -19.13
C SER A 667 -29.58 -9.81 -18.23
N LEU A 668 -29.27 -10.28 -17.03
CA LEU A 668 -28.26 -9.70 -16.16
C LEU A 668 -27.15 -10.72 -16.00
N SER A 669 -25.92 -10.33 -16.30
CA SER A 669 -24.71 -11.10 -16.02
C SER A 669 -23.82 -10.34 -15.05
N LEU A 670 -23.02 -11.09 -14.27
CA LEU A 670 -22.18 -10.57 -13.20
C LEU A 670 -20.77 -11.12 -13.32
N ASP A 671 -19.78 -10.34 -12.91
CA ASP A 671 -18.43 -10.80 -12.64
C ASP A 671 -17.80 -9.89 -11.57
N SER A 672 -16.61 -10.22 -11.09
CA SER A 672 -15.88 -9.42 -10.11
C SER A 672 -14.39 -9.77 -10.10
N ASP A 673 -13.57 -8.79 -9.72
CA ASP A 673 -12.13 -8.94 -9.55
C ASP A 673 -11.65 -8.23 -8.27
N GLU A 674 -10.33 -8.08 -8.18
CA GLU A 674 -9.62 -7.45 -7.06
C GLU A 674 -9.87 -5.93 -6.94
N GLU A 675 -10.65 -5.31 -7.84
CA GLU A 675 -10.94 -3.86 -7.84
C GLU A 675 -12.46 -3.56 -7.84
N PHE A 676 -13.24 -4.34 -8.61
CA PHE A 676 -14.62 -3.99 -8.93
C PHE A 676 -15.60 -5.17 -8.88
N LEU A 677 -16.87 -4.84 -8.64
CA LEU A 677 -18.03 -5.65 -9.05
C LEU A 677 -18.50 -5.19 -10.45
N TYR A 678 -18.73 -6.13 -11.36
CA TYR A 678 -19.19 -5.85 -12.72
C TYR A 678 -20.60 -6.36 -12.98
N LEU A 679 -21.40 -5.56 -13.70
CA LEU A 679 -22.76 -5.87 -14.12
C LEU A 679 -22.88 -5.68 -15.65
N ARG A 680 -23.50 -6.63 -16.32
CA ARG A 680 -23.84 -6.54 -17.75
C ARG A 680 -25.33 -6.71 -17.94
N LEU A 681 -25.98 -5.66 -18.42
CA LEU A 681 -27.40 -5.65 -18.74
C LEU A 681 -27.61 -5.70 -20.25
N ALA A 682 -28.24 -6.77 -20.73
CA ALA A 682 -28.68 -6.87 -22.13
C ALA A 682 -30.17 -6.56 -22.25
N VAL A 683 -30.54 -5.80 -23.28
CA VAL A 683 -31.93 -5.50 -23.63
C VAL A 683 -32.20 -5.84 -25.10
N ASP A 684 -33.47 -5.86 -25.52
CA ASP A 684 -33.81 -6.24 -26.91
C ASP A 684 -33.22 -5.26 -27.94
N LYS A 685 -33.42 -3.95 -27.74
CA LYS A 685 -32.87 -2.92 -28.61
C LYS A 685 -32.71 -1.57 -27.90
N LEU A 686 -31.48 -1.10 -27.67
CA LEU A 686 -31.21 0.16 -26.96
C LEU A 686 -31.56 1.41 -27.78
N ASP A 687 -31.18 1.42 -29.06
CA ASP A 687 -31.40 2.54 -29.98
C ASP A 687 -32.63 2.28 -30.85
N ASN A 688 -33.79 2.76 -30.40
CA ASN A 688 -35.06 2.48 -31.09
C ASN A 688 -35.37 3.48 -32.19
N ASP A 689 -34.78 4.68 -32.15
CA ASP A 689 -34.95 5.69 -33.19
C ASP A 689 -33.79 5.78 -34.20
N ASN A 690 -32.80 4.89 -34.07
CA ASN A 690 -31.63 4.71 -34.93
C ASN A 690 -30.76 5.97 -35.04
N LYS A 691 -30.61 6.72 -33.95
CA LYS A 691 -29.76 7.92 -33.88
C LYS A 691 -28.33 7.64 -33.42
N GLY A 692 -27.99 6.38 -33.15
CA GLY A 692 -26.68 5.96 -32.68
C GLY A 692 -26.48 6.13 -31.18
N GLN A 693 -27.54 6.33 -30.39
CA GLN A 693 -27.48 6.53 -28.94
C GLN A 693 -28.73 5.99 -28.24
N PRO A 694 -28.67 5.58 -26.96
CA PRO A 694 -29.85 5.16 -26.22
C PRO A 694 -30.84 6.32 -25.96
N ASP A 695 -32.13 5.99 -25.86
CA ASP A 695 -33.24 6.94 -25.68
C ASP A 695 -33.59 7.19 -24.20
N TRP A 696 -32.66 7.79 -23.43
CA TRP A 696 -32.81 8.04 -21.98
C TRP A 696 -34.03 8.88 -21.56
N LYS A 697 -34.68 9.60 -22.49
CA LYS A 697 -35.94 10.31 -22.20
C LYS A 697 -37.15 9.38 -22.08
N HIS A 698 -37.07 8.18 -22.65
CA HIS A 698 -38.19 7.26 -22.76
C HIS A 698 -37.96 5.93 -22.03
N VAL A 699 -36.69 5.64 -21.71
CA VAL A 699 -36.27 4.41 -21.06
C VAL A 699 -35.16 4.70 -20.07
N ASN A 700 -35.40 4.32 -18.82
CA ASN A 700 -34.38 4.26 -17.78
C ASN A 700 -34.39 2.88 -17.14
N TYR A 701 -33.30 2.57 -16.45
CA TYR A 701 -33.16 1.33 -15.69
C TYR A 701 -32.88 1.63 -14.22
N LEU A 702 -33.34 0.73 -13.36
CA LEU A 702 -33.02 0.70 -11.94
C LEU A 702 -32.51 -0.69 -11.61
N ILE A 703 -31.28 -0.79 -11.11
CA ILE A 703 -30.70 -2.02 -10.59
C ILE A 703 -30.63 -1.89 -9.08
N GLY A 704 -31.43 -2.70 -8.39
CA GLY A 704 -31.39 -2.84 -6.96
C GLY A 704 -30.35 -3.85 -6.52
N ILE A 705 -29.53 -3.49 -5.54
CA ILE A 705 -28.46 -4.34 -5.01
C ILE A 705 -28.67 -4.48 -3.49
N SER A 706 -28.60 -5.71 -3.02
CA SER A 706 -28.58 -6.05 -1.60
C SER A 706 -27.24 -6.71 -1.26
N THR A 707 -26.37 -5.98 -0.56
CA THR A 707 -25.08 -6.51 -0.10
C THR A 707 -25.19 -7.32 1.19
N ALA A 708 -26.25 -7.06 1.99
CA ALA A 708 -26.52 -7.67 3.29
C ALA A 708 -27.92 -8.30 3.33
N PRO A 709 -28.22 -9.29 2.47
CA PRO A 709 -29.58 -9.76 2.27
C PRO A 709 -30.22 -10.32 3.54
N SER A 710 -31.46 -9.91 3.79
CA SER A 710 -32.26 -10.17 5.02
C SER A 710 -31.71 -9.54 6.31
N LEU A 711 -30.58 -8.85 6.26
CA LEU A 711 -29.94 -8.21 7.43
C LEU A 711 -30.15 -6.70 7.43
N ALA A 712 -30.02 -6.04 6.28
CA ALA A 712 -30.11 -4.60 6.17
C ALA A 712 -30.75 -4.12 4.85
N GLY A 713 -31.07 -2.82 4.79
CA GLY A 713 -31.63 -2.17 3.60
C GLY A 713 -33.14 -1.96 3.68
N LEU A 714 -33.72 -1.46 2.58
CA LEU A 714 -35.14 -1.14 2.48
C LEU A 714 -35.92 -2.28 1.84
N THR A 715 -37.00 -2.75 2.47
CA THR A 715 -37.84 -3.83 1.93
C THR A 715 -38.90 -3.33 0.94
N TYR A 716 -39.00 -2.02 0.76
CA TYR A 716 -39.97 -1.37 -0.10
C TYR A 716 -39.26 -0.36 -0.99
N LEU A 717 -39.59 -0.38 -2.28
CA LEU A 717 -38.93 0.42 -3.32
C LEU A 717 -39.84 1.56 -3.77
N PRO A 718 -39.73 2.77 -3.19
CA PRO A 718 -40.64 3.87 -3.51
C PRO A 718 -40.28 4.60 -4.82
N PHE A 719 -39.12 4.29 -5.40
CA PHE A 719 -38.58 4.91 -6.62
C PHE A 719 -39.49 4.68 -7.84
N ILE A 720 -39.87 3.42 -8.03
CA ILE A 720 -40.79 2.94 -9.06
C ILE A 720 -42.17 2.71 -8.43
N ALA A 721 -43.04 1.92 -9.06
CA ALA A 721 -44.20 1.39 -8.36
C ALA A 721 -43.75 0.71 -7.04
N PRO A 722 -44.51 0.85 -5.95
CA PRO A 722 -44.07 0.42 -4.62
C PRO A 722 -43.92 -1.11 -4.54
N VAL A 723 -42.76 -1.62 -4.94
CA VAL A 723 -42.42 -3.05 -5.03
C VAL A 723 -41.83 -3.50 -3.71
N ARG A 724 -42.28 -4.67 -3.23
CA ARG A 724 -41.69 -5.32 -2.07
C ARG A 724 -40.46 -6.12 -2.47
N PHE A 725 -39.34 -5.88 -1.78
CA PHE A 725 -38.06 -6.57 -1.94
C PHE A 725 -37.62 -7.14 -0.57
N PRO A 726 -38.08 -8.36 -0.20
CA PRO A 726 -37.90 -8.90 1.15
C PRO A 726 -36.44 -9.06 1.61
N MET A 727 -35.50 -9.15 0.67
CA MET A 727 -34.08 -9.27 0.99
C MET A 727 -33.46 -7.96 1.47
N GLY A 728 -34.17 -6.82 1.40
CA GLY A 728 -33.64 -5.52 1.83
C GLY A 728 -32.66 -4.94 0.84
N MET A 729 -33.05 -3.88 0.14
CA MET A 729 -32.19 -3.23 -0.84
C MET A 729 -31.28 -2.22 -0.15
N THR A 730 -29.97 -2.44 -0.20
CA THR A 730 -28.95 -1.55 0.38
C THR A 730 -28.53 -0.46 -0.61
N TYR A 731 -28.60 -0.72 -1.91
CA TYR A 731 -28.27 0.24 -2.97
C TYR A 731 -29.26 0.24 -4.13
N ALA A 732 -29.40 1.40 -4.75
CA ALA A 732 -30.20 1.61 -5.95
C ALA A 732 -29.35 2.29 -7.02
N LEU A 733 -28.99 1.55 -8.06
CA LEU A 733 -28.25 2.03 -9.22
C LEU A 733 -29.24 2.49 -10.30
N GLN A 734 -29.34 3.80 -10.53
CA GLN A 734 -30.14 4.35 -11.62
C GLN A 734 -29.28 4.56 -12.86
N LEU A 735 -29.76 4.06 -14.00
CA LEU A 735 -29.24 4.42 -15.32
C LEU A 735 -30.24 5.33 -16.02
N ALA A 736 -29.89 6.60 -16.14
CA ALA A 736 -30.75 7.66 -16.69
C ALA A 736 -30.04 8.54 -17.73
N GLY A 737 -28.89 8.10 -18.21
CA GLY A 737 -28.06 8.78 -19.20
C GLY A 737 -26.76 9.35 -18.60
N PRO A 738 -25.81 9.77 -19.47
CA PRO A 738 -24.44 10.12 -19.06
C PRO A 738 -24.30 11.16 -17.94
N GLU A 739 -25.27 12.06 -17.79
CA GLU A 739 -25.24 13.14 -16.78
C GLU A 739 -26.12 12.87 -15.55
N ALA A 740 -26.87 11.76 -15.53
CA ALA A 740 -27.91 11.51 -14.52
C ALA A 740 -27.85 10.11 -13.87
N SER A 741 -26.96 9.23 -14.33
CA SER A 741 -26.77 7.90 -13.75
C SER A 741 -26.00 7.96 -12.43
N HIS A 742 -26.47 7.23 -11.42
CA HIS A 742 -25.92 7.30 -10.07
C HIS A 742 -26.25 6.05 -9.23
N LEU A 743 -25.41 5.77 -8.22
CA LEU A 743 -25.55 4.72 -7.22
C LEU A 743 -25.92 5.33 -5.86
N LEU A 744 -27.19 5.17 -5.47
CA LEU A 744 -27.69 5.62 -4.17
C LEU A 744 -27.55 4.54 -3.10
N ILE A 745 -27.43 4.98 -1.85
CA ILE A 745 -27.39 4.12 -0.66
C ILE A 745 -28.69 4.23 0.14
N ALA A 746 -29.19 3.12 0.68
CA ALA A 746 -30.33 3.13 1.58
C ALA A 746 -30.01 3.90 2.88
N SER A 747 -30.93 4.72 3.37
CA SER A 747 -30.80 5.47 4.63
C SER A 747 -30.54 4.57 5.84
N SER A 748 -31.07 3.34 5.80
CA SER A 748 -30.86 2.29 6.80
C SER A 748 -29.52 1.56 6.67
N TYR A 749 -28.71 1.87 5.64
CA TYR A 749 -27.38 1.33 5.38
C TYR A 749 -26.28 2.40 5.23
N ASN A 750 -26.65 3.69 5.14
CA ASN A 750 -25.70 4.80 5.03
C ASN A 750 -24.97 5.07 6.36
N PRO A 751 -23.64 4.92 6.44
CA PRO A 751 -22.88 5.17 7.67
C PRO A 751 -22.77 6.65 8.05
N TYR A 752 -23.00 7.55 7.10
CA TYR A 752 -22.82 8.98 7.29
C TYR A 752 -24.14 9.73 7.48
N HIS A 753 -24.04 10.91 8.08
CA HIS A 753 -25.06 11.95 8.05
C HIS A 753 -24.42 13.34 8.02
N VAL A 754 -25.16 14.32 7.52
CA VAL A 754 -24.80 15.73 7.68
C VAL A 754 -25.51 16.26 8.91
N VAL A 755 -24.75 16.76 9.89
CA VAL A 755 -25.29 17.29 11.14
C VAL A 755 -24.91 18.75 11.33
N PRO A 756 -25.77 19.56 11.96
CA PRO A 756 -25.40 20.91 12.39
C PRO A 756 -24.23 20.85 13.38
N VAL A 757 -23.34 21.82 13.31
CA VAL A 757 -22.29 22.00 14.31
C VAL A 757 -22.92 22.44 15.63
N GLU A 758 -22.54 21.79 16.73
CA GLU A 758 -23.09 22.12 18.06
C GLU A 758 -22.73 23.56 18.47
N GLY A 759 -23.75 24.37 18.79
CA GLY A 759 -23.58 25.79 19.08
C GLY A 759 -23.56 26.70 17.84
N LEU A 760 -23.30 26.15 16.64
CA LEU A 760 -23.30 26.86 15.35
C LEU A 760 -24.26 26.20 14.34
N PRO A 761 -25.59 26.22 14.56
CA PRO A 761 -26.54 25.43 13.78
C PRO A 761 -26.67 25.85 12.31
N TYR A 762 -26.08 26.97 11.91
CA TYR A 762 -25.99 27.43 10.52
C TYR A 762 -24.79 26.82 9.75
N GLN A 763 -23.89 26.12 10.44
CA GLN A 763 -22.80 25.33 9.84
C GLN A 763 -23.12 23.84 9.94
N THR A 764 -22.57 23.04 9.03
CA THR A 764 -22.73 21.58 9.05
C THR A 764 -21.42 20.86 8.82
N VAL A 765 -21.32 19.63 9.31
CA VAL A 765 -20.20 18.70 9.07
C VAL A 765 -20.74 17.34 8.62
N LEU A 766 -19.96 16.61 7.83
CA LEU A 766 -20.20 15.19 7.56
C LEU A 766 -19.67 14.38 8.74
N SER A 767 -20.53 13.53 9.34
CA SER A 767 -20.16 12.72 10.50
C SER A 767 -20.58 11.26 10.33
N LEU A 768 -19.80 10.36 10.92
CA LEU A 768 -20.18 8.95 11.11
C LEU A 768 -21.33 8.84 12.14
N LYS A 769 -22.23 7.90 11.90
CA LYS A 769 -23.28 7.48 12.85
C LYS A 769 -22.65 6.60 13.94
N HIS A 770 -22.06 7.20 14.97
CA HIS A 770 -21.46 6.46 16.10
C HIS A 770 -22.51 5.61 16.86
N GLY A 771 -22.15 4.35 17.19
CA GLY A 771 -23.03 3.42 17.91
C GLY A 771 -24.25 2.97 17.11
N TRP A 772 -24.18 2.97 15.78
CA TRP A 772 -25.26 2.62 14.87
C TRP A 772 -25.01 1.27 14.19
N LYS A 773 -26.09 0.55 13.92
CA LYS A 773 -26.08 -0.70 13.15
C LYS A 773 -27.12 -0.63 12.04
N PRO A 774 -26.79 -1.06 10.81
CA PRO A 774 -27.76 -1.20 9.75
C PRO A 774 -28.84 -2.21 10.11
N ARG A 775 -30.05 -2.00 9.58
CA ARG A 775 -31.21 -2.87 9.82
C ARG A 775 -32.11 -2.95 8.60
N LEU A 776 -32.91 -4.00 8.57
CA LEU A 776 -33.98 -4.16 7.60
C LEU A 776 -35.15 -3.22 7.98
N GLU A 777 -35.55 -2.34 7.06
CA GLU A 777 -36.63 -1.37 7.31
C GLU A 777 -37.63 -1.35 6.15
N ASP A 778 -38.92 -1.24 6.45
CA ASP A 778 -39.96 -1.17 5.41
C ASP A 778 -40.04 0.20 4.73
N ALA A 779 -39.60 1.26 5.41
CA ALA A 779 -39.64 2.63 4.90
C ALA A 779 -38.29 3.32 5.13
N GLY A 780 -37.94 4.21 4.21
CA GLY A 780 -36.70 4.98 4.23
C GLY A 780 -36.50 5.70 2.92
N THR A 781 -35.29 6.22 2.71
CA THR A 781 -34.89 6.91 1.48
C THR A 781 -33.64 6.28 0.90
N PHE A 782 -33.49 6.36 -0.42
CA PHE A 782 -32.19 6.21 -1.05
C PHE A 782 -31.54 7.59 -1.13
N GLU A 783 -30.32 7.68 -0.65
CA GLU A 783 -29.56 8.90 -0.40
C GLU A 783 -28.33 8.96 -1.30
N ALA A 784 -27.92 10.18 -1.63
CA ALA A 784 -26.62 10.44 -2.24
C ALA A 784 -25.50 9.99 -1.31
N GLN A 785 -24.45 9.41 -1.88
CA GLN A 785 -23.24 9.08 -1.13
C GLN A 785 -22.33 10.31 -1.09
N ILE A 786 -22.23 10.97 0.07
CA ILE A 786 -21.48 12.22 0.21
C ILE A 786 -20.11 11.95 0.82
N SER A 787 -19.07 12.56 0.23
CA SER A 787 -17.73 12.67 0.82
C SER A 787 -17.40 14.14 1.12
N GLU A 788 -16.62 14.38 2.17
CA GLU A 788 -16.15 15.71 2.60
C GLU A 788 -14.61 15.72 2.69
N PRO A 789 -13.89 15.78 1.54
CA PRO A 789 -12.43 15.79 1.52
C PRO A 789 -11.83 17.05 2.18
N ASN A 790 -12.32 18.24 1.85
CA ASN A 790 -11.83 19.46 2.48
C ASN A 790 -12.70 19.72 3.71
N ARG A 791 -12.16 19.45 4.91
CA ARG A 791 -12.85 19.74 6.17
C ARG A 791 -12.92 21.25 6.38
N ARG A 792 -13.92 21.68 7.15
CA ARG A 792 -13.98 23.08 7.60
C ARG A 792 -12.75 23.41 8.46
N ARG A 793 -12.17 24.59 8.26
CA ARG A 793 -11.01 25.08 9.02
C ARG A 793 -11.15 26.59 9.27
N PHE A 794 -10.36 27.12 10.19
CA PHE A 794 -10.19 28.55 10.38
C PHE A 794 -8.70 28.90 10.27
N GLY A 795 -8.36 29.98 9.58
CA GLY A 795 -7.00 30.49 9.58
C GLY A 795 -6.66 31.23 10.88
N ARG A 796 -5.37 31.42 11.17
CA ARG A 796 -4.92 32.29 12.28
C ARG A 796 -5.38 33.74 12.11
N ASP A 797 -5.60 34.16 10.87
CA ASP A 797 -6.20 35.44 10.51
C ASP A 797 -7.72 35.52 10.81
N GLY A 798 -8.33 34.43 11.30
CA GLY A 798 -9.76 34.31 11.58
C GLY A 798 -10.64 34.03 10.35
N LYS A 799 -10.04 33.84 9.16
CA LYS A 799 -10.77 33.49 7.94
C LYS A 799 -11.39 32.11 8.06
N TYR A 800 -12.67 32.00 7.73
CA TYR A 800 -13.39 30.73 7.72
C TYR A 800 -13.27 30.06 6.35
N PHE A 801 -12.84 28.80 6.34
CA PHE A 801 -12.83 27.93 5.18
C PHE A 801 -13.97 26.91 5.32
N PRO A 802 -15.04 27.00 4.51
CA PRO A 802 -16.17 26.07 4.59
C PRO A 802 -15.75 24.67 4.13
N PRO A 803 -16.47 23.61 4.56
CA PRO A 803 -16.19 22.28 4.07
C PRO A 803 -16.59 22.15 2.59
N GLU A 804 -15.82 21.38 1.83
CA GLU A 804 -16.16 21.03 0.44
C GLU A 804 -16.58 19.57 0.35
N ARG A 805 -17.64 19.32 -0.43
CA ARG A 805 -18.28 18.01 -0.52
C ARG A 805 -18.59 17.66 -1.97
N TYR A 806 -18.57 16.36 -2.26
CA TYR A 806 -19.07 15.83 -3.53
C TYR A 806 -19.89 14.57 -3.34
N GLU A 807 -20.74 14.28 -4.32
CA GLU A 807 -21.47 13.01 -4.41
C GLU A 807 -20.60 11.99 -5.13
N ARG A 808 -20.10 11.00 -4.39
CA ARG A 808 -19.24 9.92 -4.92
C ARG A 808 -20.01 8.79 -5.60
N GLY A 809 -21.34 8.86 -5.60
CA GLY A 809 -22.20 7.88 -6.25
C GLY A 809 -22.58 8.24 -7.69
N ILE A 810 -22.18 9.40 -8.22
CA ILE A 810 -22.45 9.78 -9.61
C ILE A 810 -21.55 8.94 -10.52
N LEU A 811 -22.14 8.26 -11.51
CA LEU A 811 -21.39 7.35 -12.37
C LEU A 811 -20.82 8.02 -13.60
N ARG A 812 -19.55 7.77 -13.87
CA ARG A 812 -18.86 8.28 -15.05
C ARG A 812 -19.15 7.44 -16.30
N TYR A 813 -19.67 8.07 -17.35
CA TYR A 813 -19.93 7.41 -18.65
C TYR A 813 -18.67 7.38 -19.52
N GLY A 814 -18.37 6.23 -20.10
CA GLY A 814 -17.27 6.03 -21.03
C GLY A 814 -16.94 4.54 -21.16
N ASP A 815 -15.93 4.22 -21.96
CA ASP A 815 -15.33 2.88 -21.99
C ASP A 815 -13.83 2.93 -21.67
N LEU A 816 -13.22 1.76 -21.54
CA LEU A 816 -11.81 1.61 -21.16
C LEU A 816 -10.92 1.24 -22.35
N ASP A 817 -11.41 1.34 -23.60
CA ASP A 817 -10.58 1.12 -24.79
C ASP A 817 -9.90 2.43 -25.19
N PRO A 818 -8.55 2.58 -25.08
CA PRO A 818 -7.85 3.81 -25.44
C PRO A 818 -8.01 4.24 -26.90
N LYS A 819 -8.57 3.38 -27.76
CA LYS A 819 -8.90 3.69 -29.17
C LYS A 819 -10.32 4.21 -29.37
N SER A 820 -11.16 4.14 -28.35
CA SER A 820 -12.54 4.59 -28.40
C SER A 820 -12.64 6.12 -28.33
N PRO A 821 -13.60 6.74 -29.05
CA PRO A 821 -13.95 8.15 -28.83
C PRO A 821 -14.56 8.41 -27.44
N ASP A 822 -15.09 7.37 -26.78
CA ASP A 822 -15.69 7.44 -25.44
C ASP A 822 -14.68 7.01 -24.34
N TYR A 823 -13.39 6.89 -24.67
CA TYR A 823 -12.35 6.45 -23.73
C TYR A 823 -12.28 7.37 -22.52
N ASP A 824 -12.35 6.75 -21.34
CA ASP A 824 -12.14 7.42 -20.07
C ASP A 824 -11.64 6.39 -19.05
N SER A 825 -10.39 6.54 -18.57
CA SER A 825 -9.81 5.56 -17.63
C SER A 825 -10.57 5.44 -16.30
N LEU A 826 -11.40 6.45 -15.98
CA LEU A 826 -12.27 6.45 -14.79
C LEU A 826 -13.72 6.05 -15.12
N ALA A 827 -14.04 5.61 -16.34
CA ALA A 827 -15.39 5.20 -16.71
C ALA A 827 -15.93 4.12 -15.78
N GLU A 828 -17.18 4.23 -15.35
CA GLU A 828 -17.87 3.23 -14.55
C GLU A 828 -18.95 2.50 -15.34
N TRP A 829 -19.43 3.07 -16.45
CA TRP A 829 -20.41 2.39 -17.29
C TRP A 829 -20.41 2.90 -18.74
N HIS A 830 -20.81 2.01 -19.66
CA HIS A 830 -21.01 2.31 -21.07
C HIS A 830 -22.30 1.66 -21.58
N ALA A 831 -22.86 2.21 -22.65
CA ALA A 831 -24.01 1.64 -23.33
C ALA A 831 -23.72 1.48 -24.83
N ASN A 832 -23.56 0.25 -25.29
CA ASN A 832 -23.27 -0.07 -26.68
C ASN A 832 -24.56 -0.39 -27.45
N VAL A 833 -25.01 0.57 -28.27
CA VAL A 833 -26.22 0.45 -29.09
C VAL A 833 -26.14 -0.58 -30.22
N ARG A 834 -24.93 -1.02 -30.61
CA ARG A 834 -24.76 -2.04 -31.66
C ARG A 834 -25.03 -3.43 -31.14
N THR A 835 -24.69 -3.68 -29.88
CA THR A 835 -24.84 -4.98 -29.22
C THR A 835 -26.03 -5.00 -28.25
N ASN A 836 -26.63 -3.84 -27.96
CA ASN A 836 -27.73 -3.64 -27.01
C ASN A 836 -27.37 -4.02 -25.57
N ILE A 837 -26.10 -3.79 -25.23
CA ILE A 837 -25.52 -4.13 -23.93
C ILE A 837 -25.13 -2.84 -23.19
N ILE A 838 -25.39 -2.83 -21.89
CA ILE A 838 -24.90 -1.84 -20.94
C ILE A 838 -23.96 -2.55 -19.97
N ASP A 839 -22.70 -2.15 -19.95
CA ASP A 839 -21.69 -2.66 -19.02
C ASP A 839 -21.44 -1.64 -17.91
N ILE A 840 -21.23 -2.13 -16.70
CA ILE A 840 -21.10 -1.34 -15.48
C ILE A 840 -20.01 -1.98 -14.62
N ARG A 841 -19.16 -1.18 -13.99
CA ARG A 841 -18.25 -1.59 -12.91
C ARG A 841 -18.45 -0.68 -11.71
N ILE A 842 -18.34 -1.23 -10.50
CA ILE A 842 -18.60 -0.53 -9.24
C ILE A 842 -17.45 -0.83 -8.28
N PRO A 843 -16.70 0.17 -7.80
CA PRO A 843 -15.67 -0.02 -6.78
C PRO A 843 -16.27 -0.66 -5.52
N TRP A 844 -15.55 -1.60 -4.92
CA TRP A 844 -16.00 -2.31 -3.72
C TRP A 844 -16.38 -1.36 -2.56
N ASN A 845 -15.64 -0.28 -2.38
CA ASN A 845 -15.89 0.73 -1.35
C ASN A 845 -17.23 1.45 -1.49
N LEU A 846 -17.70 1.69 -2.73
CA LEU A 846 -19.03 2.29 -2.97
C LEU A 846 -20.19 1.38 -2.55
N LEU A 847 -19.90 0.11 -2.30
CA LEU A 847 -20.85 -0.90 -1.81
C LEU A 847 -20.66 -1.20 -0.32
N ASN A 848 -19.79 -0.47 0.40
CA ASN A 848 -19.37 -0.74 1.77
C ASN A 848 -18.86 -2.18 1.97
N VAL A 849 -18.22 -2.74 0.94
CA VAL A 849 -17.41 -3.95 1.06
C VAL A 849 -16.08 -3.53 1.68
N THR A 850 -15.78 -4.05 2.86
CA THR A 850 -14.61 -3.64 3.64
C THR A 850 -13.38 -4.48 3.37
N ASP A 851 -13.59 -5.69 2.83
CA ASP A 851 -12.55 -6.57 2.33
C ASP A 851 -13.19 -7.56 1.33
N PRO A 852 -13.05 -7.34 0.01
CA PRO A 852 -13.58 -8.25 -1.00
C PRO A 852 -12.86 -9.61 -0.98
N SER A 853 -11.59 -9.67 -0.55
CA SER A 853 -10.81 -10.90 -0.55
C SER A 853 -11.34 -11.95 0.43
N SER A 854 -12.06 -11.52 1.48
CA SER A 854 -12.75 -12.39 2.45
C SER A 854 -14.27 -12.16 2.52
N LEU A 855 -14.85 -11.56 1.47
CA LEU A 855 -16.29 -11.31 1.32
C LEU A 855 -16.90 -10.51 2.49
N ARG A 856 -16.17 -9.54 3.04
CA ARG A 856 -16.63 -8.77 4.20
C ARG A 856 -17.29 -7.46 3.81
N ILE A 857 -18.38 -7.16 4.50
CA ILE A 857 -19.16 -5.94 4.37
C ILE A 857 -19.29 -5.24 5.73
N MET A 858 -19.54 -3.93 5.68
CA MET A 858 -19.86 -3.14 6.87
C MET A 858 -21.19 -3.58 7.49
N MET A 859 -21.22 -3.70 8.82
CA MET A 859 -22.41 -4.01 9.63
C MET A 859 -22.61 -3.11 10.85
N GLY A 860 -21.94 -1.96 10.88
CA GLY A 860 -22.18 -0.91 11.88
C GLY A 860 -20.92 -0.21 12.29
N ILE A 861 -21.11 0.79 13.14
CA ILE A 861 -20.05 1.65 13.68
C ILE A 861 -20.23 1.66 15.20
N GLU A 862 -19.17 1.33 15.92
CA GLU A 862 -19.16 1.39 17.37
C GLU A 862 -19.12 2.85 17.86
N LYS A 863 -19.20 3.06 19.18
CA LYS A 863 -19.22 4.42 19.75
C LYS A 863 -17.90 5.17 19.58
N ASP A 864 -16.81 4.45 19.43
CA ASP A 864 -15.46 4.98 19.22
C ASP A 864 -15.12 5.19 17.74
N GLY A 865 -16.04 4.89 16.82
CA GLY A 865 -15.83 5.03 15.37
C GLY A 865 -15.37 3.74 14.69
N THR A 866 -15.07 2.67 15.45
CA THR A 866 -14.64 1.39 14.88
C THR A 866 -15.70 0.80 13.96
N VAL A 867 -15.33 0.49 12.72
CA VAL A 867 -16.21 -0.20 11.77
C VAL A 867 -16.30 -1.68 12.10
N THR A 868 -17.52 -2.18 12.25
CA THR A 868 -17.80 -3.62 12.44
C THR A 868 -18.15 -4.25 11.11
N THR A 869 -17.66 -5.49 10.90
CA THR A 869 -17.79 -6.17 9.61
C THR A 869 -18.31 -7.59 9.77
N THR A 870 -18.96 -8.12 8.74
CA THR A 870 -19.41 -9.52 8.66
C THR A 870 -19.18 -10.08 7.27
N GLU A 871 -19.09 -11.39 7.15
CA GLU A 871 -19.07 -12.07 5.84
C GLU A 871 -20.46 -12.00 5.21
N THR A 872 -20.55 -11.56 3.95
CA THR A 872 -21.83 -11.53 3.23
C THR A 872 -22.21 -12.94 2.76
N PRO A 873 -23.50 -13.32 2.82
CA PRO A 873 -24.01 -14.52 2.15
C PRO A 873 -24.17 -14.31 0.63
N GLY A 874 -23.42 -13.39 0.02
CA GLY A 874 -23.51 -13.02 -1.39
C GLY A 874 -24.54 -11.92 -1.69
N PHE A 875 -24.47 -11.36 -2.89
CA PHE A 875 -25.29 -10.22 -3.30
C PHE A 875 -26.56 -10.64 -4.02
N VAL A 876 -27.67 -9.97 -3.75
CA VAL A 876 -28.95 -10.19 -4.45
C VAL A 876 -29.28 -8.98 -5.31
N PHE A 877 -29.78 -9.23 -6.51
CA PHE A 877 -30.08 -8.20 -7.51
C PHE A 877 -31.53 -8.22 -7.95
N ALA A 878 -32.04 -7.07 -8.36
CA ALA A 878 -33.26 -6.96 -9.17
C ALA A 878 -33.09 -5.83 -10.18
N VAL A 879 -33.54 -6.03 -11.41
CA VAL A 879 -33.48 -5.02 -12.47
C VAL A 879 -34.88 -4.62 -12.85
N PHE A 880 -35.11 -3.33 -13.06
CA PHE A 880 -36.37 -2.79 -13.54
C PHE A 880 -36.11 -1.86 -14.72
N SER A 881 -36.89 -1.99 -15.78
CA SER A 881 -37.01 -0.95 -16.81
C SER A 881 -38.29 -0.17 -16.60
N TYR A 882 -38.25 1.13 -16.86
CA TYR A 882 -39.42 1.98 -16.73
C TYR A 882 -39.39 3.12 -17.74
N ARG A 883 -40.56 3.71 -17.97
CA ARG A 883 -40.69 4.95 -18.73
C ARG A 883 -40.62 6.14 -17.76
N PRO A 884 -39.65 7.04 -17.91
CA PRO A 884 -39.62 8.27 -17.13
C PRO A 884 -40.86 9.14 -17.42
N LEU A 885 -41.51 9.62 -16.37
CA LEU A 885 -42.61 10.58 -16.45
C LEU A 885 -42.08 12.02 -16.35
N ASP A 886 -42.28 12.84 -17.38
CA ASP A 886 -41.88 14.25 -17.39
C ASP A 886 -42.41 15.03 -16.18
N ALA A 887 -43.66 14.75 -15.77
CA ALA A 887 -44.29 15.39 -14.61
C ALA A 887 -43.66 15.01 -13.24
N ALA A 888 -42.82 13.97 -13.23
CA ALA A 888 -42.11 13.48 -12.06
C ALA A 888 -40.62 13.84 -12.08
N ALA A 889 -40.08 14.35 -13.20
CA ALA A 889 -38.65 14.60 -13.39
C ALA A 889 -38.04 15.59 -12.37
N LEU A 890 -38.84 16.53 -11.86
CA LEU A 890 -38.42 17.50 -10.84
C LEU A 890 -38.66 17.03 -9.40
N ARG A 891 -39.28 15.86 -9.20
CA ARG A 891 -39.54 15.32 -7.85
C ARG A 891 -38.34 14.53 -7.36
N PRO A 892 -38.10 14.50 -6.03
CA PRO A 892 -37.15 13.56 -5.44
C PRO A 892 -37.44 12.16 -5.95
N ILE A 893 -36.39 11.41 -6.21
CA ILE A 893 -36.47 10.15 -6.94
C ILE A 893 -37.39 9.13 -6.25
N MET A 894 -37.46 9.20 -4.92
CA MET A 894 -38.36 8.44 -4.04
C MET A 894 -39.85 8.77 -4.16
N GLN A 895 -40.20 9.82 -4.90
CA GLN A 895 -41.58 10.32 -5.07
C GLN A 895 -42.02 10.27 -6.53
N GLN A 896 -41.21 9.67 -7.41
CA GLN A 896 -41.48 9.63 -8.82
C GLN A 896 -42.51 8.56 -9.19
N GLY A 897 -42.50 7.40 -8.51
CA GLY A 897 -43.53 6.37 -8.66
C GLY A 897 -43.67 5.86 -10.10
N GLN A 898 -42.55 5.73 -10.80
CA GLN A 898 -42.52 5.44 -12.23
C GLN A 898 -43.14 4.07 -12.54
N PRO A 899 -44.01 3.93 -13.56
CA PRO A 899 -44.62 2.66 -13.91
C PRO A 899 -43.57 1.71 -14.51
N ILE A 900 -43.50 0.50 -13.95
CA ILE A 900 -42.55 -0.53 -14.35
C ILE A 900 -43.02 -1.12 -15.68
N ALA A 901 -42.11 -1.18 -16.64
CA ALA A 901 -42.35 -1.84 -17.93
C ALA A 901 -41.92 -3.31 -17.86
N ASP A 902 -40.78 -3.59 -17.22
CA ASP A 902 -40.27 -4.94 -17.08
C ASP A 902 -39.38 -5.13 -15.84
N ALA A 903 -39.12 -6.38 -15.46
CA ALA A 903 -38.17 -6.70 -14.40
C ALA A 903 -37.40 -8.02 -14.62
N LEU A 904 -36.21 -8.13 -14.04
CA LEU A 904 -35.48 -9.39 -13.81
C LEU A 904 -35.33 -9.59 -12.29
N PRO A 905 -35.65 -10.77 -11.73
CA PRO A 905 -36.01 -12.04 -12.40
C PRO A 905 -37.46 -12.12 -12.92
N GLY A 906 -38.27 -11.06 -12.74
CA GLY A 906 -39.63 -10.98 -13.25
C GLY A 906 -40.64 -10.51 -12.20
N LEU A 907 -41.86 -10.22 -12.64
CA LEU A 907 -42.99 -9.81 -11.80
C LEU A 907 -44.12 -10.84 -11.87
N THR A 908 -44.75 -11.12 -10.73
CA THR A 908 -45.99 -11.93 -10.62
C THR A 908 -47.25 -11.06 -10.62
N ALA A 909 -47.10 -9.78 -10.26
CA ALA A 909 -48.12 -8.72 -10.32
C ALA A 909 -47.41 -7.37 -10.46
N PRO A 910 -48.11 -6.26 -10.79
CA PRO A 910 -47.48 -4.96 -11.07
C PRO A 910 -46.54 -4.41 -9.97
N THR A 911 -46.69 -4.89 -8.73
CA THR A 911 -45.85 -4.50 -7.58
C THR A 911 -45.21 -5.70 -6.86
N ALA A 912 -45.29 -6.91 -7.43
CA ALA A 912 -44.85 -8.14 -6.78
C ALA A 912 -43.76 -8.83 -7.60
N ILE A 913 -42.50 -8.71 -7.15
CA ILE A 913 -41.36 -9.42 -7.73
C ILE A 913 -41.49 -10.93 -7.52
N LEU A 914 -40.89 -11.72 -8.42
CA LEU A 914 -40.80 -13.16 -8.30
C LEU A 914 -39.84 -13.56 -7.15
N ALA A 915 -40.33 -13.48 -5.92
CA ALA A 915 -39.52 -13.61 -4.70
C ALA A 915 -38.80 -14.97 -4.57
N ALA A 916 -39.26 -16.03 -5.24
CA ALA A 916 -38.59 -17.32 -5.24
C ALA A 916 -37.19 -17.26 -5.85
N GLU A 917 -36.98 -16.41 -6.85
CA GLU A 917 -35.71 -16.21 -7.56
C GLU A 917 -34.76 -15.25 -6.83
N LEU A 918 -35.26 -14.50 -5.83
CA LEU A 918 -34.43 -13.65 -4.95
C LEU A 918 -33.59 -14.45 -3.95
N LYS A 919 -33.72 -15.78 -3.95
CA LYS A 919 -32.82 -16.69 -3.22
C LYS A 919 -31.48 -16.88 -3.92
N ASN A 920 -31.38 -16.54 -5.20
CA ASN A 920 -30.13 -16.60 -5.92
C ASN A 920 -29.23 -15.46 -5.44
N THR A 921 -28.03 -15.80 -4.98
CA THR A 921 -27.00 -14.86 -4.53
C THR A 921 -25.80 -14.96 -5.45
N TYR A 922 -25.19 -13.82 -5.77
CA TYR A 922 -23.89 -13.77 -6.40
C TYR A 922 -22.81 -13.92 -5.33
N HIS A 923 -22.00 -14.96 -5.47
CA HIS A 923 -20.81 -15.16 -4.65
C HIS A 923 -19.60 -15.13 -5.57
N TRP A 924 -18.58 -14.39 -5.15
CA TRP A 924 -17.27 -14.45 -5.76
C TRP A 924 -16.32 -15.29 -4.93
N LYS A 925 -15.19 -15.65 -5.53
CA LYS A 925 -14.15 -16.42 -4.85
C LYS A 925 -13.25 -15.45 -4.09
N GLY A 926 -13.05 -15.67 -2.80
CA GLY A 926 -12.05 -14.96 -2.02
C GLY A 926 -10.60 -15.32 -2.40
N TRP A 927 -9.64 -14.55 -1.91
CA TRP A 927 -8.22 -14.74 -2.21
C TRP A 927 -7.32 -14.36 -1.03
N GLU A 928 -6.16 -15.00 -0.97
CA GLU A 928 -5.07 -14.69 -0.03
C GLU A 928 -3.84 -14.13 -0.74
N ARG A 929 -3.85 -14.15 -2.08
CA ARG A 929 -2.83 -13.60 -2.96
C ARG A 929 -3.53 -13.06 -4.20
N PRO A 930 -3.57 -11.74 -4.41
CA PRO A 930 -4.18 -11.18 -5.59
C PRO A 930 -3.33 -11.53 -6.81
N PRO A 931 -3.93 -12.05 -7.88
CA PRO A 931 -3.27 -12.15 -9.16
C PRO A 931 -3.30 -10.75 -9.83
N TYR A 932 -2.28 -10.41 -10.61
CA TYR A 932 -2.18 -9.10 -11.28
C TYR A 932 -1.30 -9.16 -12.54
N ASN A 933 -1.39 -8.12 -13.36
CA ASN A 933 -0.55 -7.82 -14.50
C ASN A 933 -0.09 -6.36 -14.41
N LEU A 934 1.21 -6.11 -14.55
CA LEU A 934 1.71 -4.73 -14.57
C LEU A 934 1.51 -4.08 -15.94
N ARG A 935 0.97 -2.86 -15.95
CA ARG A 935 0.76 -2.03 -17.14
C ARG A 935 1.27 -0.62 -16.91
N VAL A 936 2.00 -0.08 -17.88
CA VAL A 936 2.37 1.34 -17.91
C VAL A 936 1.12 2.18 -18.23
N LYS A 937 0.81 3.16 -17.40
CA LYS A 937 -0.35 4.05 -17.57
C LYS A 937 -0.16 5.04 -18.72
N ASP A 938 -1.26 5.61 -19.20
CA ASP A 938 -1.23 6.65 -20.24
C ASP A 938 -0.47 7.91 -19.78
N SER A 939 -0.41 8.17 -18.47
CA SER A 939 0.37 9.27 -17.87
C SER A 939 1.85 9.20 -18.21
N TYR A 940 2.43 8.00 -18.34
CA TYR A 940 3.83 7.79 -18.65
C TYR A 940 4.22 8.41 -20.00
N ALA A 941 3.39 8.24 -21.04
CA ALA A 941 3.70 8.73 -22.37
C ALA A 941 3.72 10.27 -22.40
N VAL A 942 2.77 10.91 -21.71
CA VAL A 942 2.68 12.37 -21.59
C VAL A 942 3.88 12.93 -20.81
N LEU A 943 4.22 12.31 -19.69
CA LEU A 943 5.36 12.73 -18.87
C LEU A 943 6.69 12.56 -19.63
N ARG A 944 6.88 11.45 -20.36
CA ARG A 944 8.08 11.22 -21.18
C ARG A 944 8.28 12.34 -22.21
N GLU A 945 7.21 12.78 -22.86
CA GLU A 945 7.28 13.89 -23.81
C GLU A 945 7.74 15.18 -23.11
N ALA A 946 7.16 15.48 -21.95
CA ALA A 946 7.54 16.65 -21.15
C ALA A 946 9.02 16.61 -20.73
N LEU A 947 9.49 15.49 -20.19
CA LEU A 947 10.89 15.28 -19.78
C LEU A 947 11.86 15.42 -20.96
N SER A 948 11.48 14.92 -22.15
CA SER A 948 12.31 15.06 -23.36
C SER A 948 12.50 16.51 -23.82
N SER A 949 11.56 17.39 -23.45
CA SER A 949 11.61 18.82 -23.77
C SER A 949 12.31 19.67 -22.69
N LEU A 950 12.53 19.11 -21.50
CA LEU A 950 13.11 19.82 -20.38
C LEU A 950 14.62 20.04 -20.58
N PRO A 951 15.16 21.25 -20.36
CA PRO A 951 16.60 21.46 -20.47
C PRO A 951 17.35 20.64 -19.40
N ARG A 952 18.44 19.97 -19.82
CA ARG A 952 19.27 19.15 -18.91
C ARG A 952 20.26 19.94 -18.05
N SER A 953 20.30 21.27 -18.20
CA SER A 953 21.09 22.16 -17.37
C SER A 953 20.22 22.80 -16.30
N PRO A 954 20.72 23.06 -15.08
CA PRO A 954 19.97 23.77 -14.04
C PRO A 954 19.41 25.09 -14.57
N SER A 955 18.20 25.45 -14.14
CA SER A 955 17.59 26.71 -14.52
C SER A 955 18.44 27.89 -14.01
N PRO A 956 18.79 28.88 -14.85
CA PRO A 956 19.44 30.10 -14.36
C PRO A 956 18.44 30.85 -13.48
N GLY A 957 18.66 30.80 -12.16
CA GLY A 957 17.73 31.27 -11.14
C GLY A 957 17.02 32.58 -11.50
N GLY A 958 15.68 32.51 -11.58
CA GLY A 958 14.80 33.66 -11.45
C GLY A 958 14.74 34.67 -12.60
N GLN A 959 15.15 34.35 -13.84
CA GLN A 959 14.82 35.23 -14.97
C GLN A 959 13.36 35.05 -15.40
N GLU A 960 12.63 36.17 -15.55
CA GLU A 960 11.26 36.19 -16.10
C GLU A 960 11.16 35.28 -17.33
N PRO A 961 10.06 34.52 -17.48
CA PRO A 961 9.92 33.56 -18.56
C PRO A 961 10.15 34.24 -19.90
N GLN A 962 11.20 33.83 -20.61
CA GLN A 962 11.29 34.12 -22.03
C GLN A 962 10.05 33.48 -22.66
N LYS A 963 9.17 34.32 -23.20
CA LYS A 963 8.08 33.92 -24.09
C LYS A 963 8.65 33.18 -25.29
N LYS A 964 9.00 31.90 -25.14
CA LYS A 964 9.07 30.98 -26.27
C LYS A 964 7.63 30.73 -26.67
N ALA A 965 7.29 31.16 -27.87
CA ALA A 965 5.99 30.91 -28.47
C ALA A 965 5.74 29.39 -28.48
N ALA A 966 4.95 28.92 -27.51
CA ALA A 966 4.33 27.61 -27.59
C ALA A 966 3.46 27.61 -28.85
N SER A 967 3.76 26.71 -29.78
CA SER A 967 2.87 26.38 -30.88
C SER A 967 1.52 25.99 -30.28
N THR A 968 0.52 26.82 -30.50
CA THR A 968 -0.84 26.65 -30.00
C THR A 968 -1.35 25.24 -30.34
N PRO A 969 -1.78 24.43 -29.36
CA PRO A 969 -2.57 23.25 -29.65
C PRO A 969 -3.85 23.74 -30.34
N LYS A 970 -4.17 23.20 -31.52
CA LYS A 970 -5.42 23.49 -32.22
C LYS A 970 -6.59 23.23 -31.26
N ALA A 971 -7.22 24.30 -30.81
CA ALA A 971 -8.51 24.23 -30.14
C ALA A 971 -9.49 23.46 -31.05
N LEU A 972 -10.05 22.38 -30.51
CA LEU A 972 -11.19 21.68 -31.09
C LEU A 972 -12.34 22.69 -31.25
N GLN A 973 -12.55 23.14 -32.47
CA GLN A 973 -13.70 23.95 -32.86
C GLN A 973 -14.97 23.11 -32.67
N LYS A 974 -15.87 23.59 -31.81
CA LYS A 974 -17.29 23.17 -31.79
C LYS A 974 -17.88 23.33 -33.19
N PRO A 975 -18.55 22.33 -33.78
CA PRO A 975 -19.28 22.52 -35.03
C PRO A 975 -20.44 23.47 -34.79
N GLY A 976 -20.43 24.58 -35.51
CA GLY A 976 -21.49 25.58 -35.48
C GLY A 976 -22.84 25.00 -35.93
N LYS A 977 -23.89 25.39 -35.21
CA LYS A 977 -25.28 25.33 -35.64
C LYS A 977 -25.41 25.82 -37.09
N ARG A 978 -25.99 24.99 -37.95
CA ARG A 978 -26.72 25.46 -39.13
C ARG A 978 -28.17 24.99 -39.01
N THR A 979 -29.04 25.97 -39.25
CA THR A 979 -30.49 25.95 -39.45
C THR A 979 -31.05 24.71 -40.11
#